data_AF-A0A8S9FZ79-F1
#
_entry.id   AF-A0A8S9FZ79-F1
#
_cell.length_a   1.000
_cell.length_b   1.000
_cell.length_c   1.000
_cell.angle_alpha   90.00
_cell.angle_beta   90.00
_cell.angle_gamma   90.00
#
_symmetry.space_group_name_H-M   'P 1'
#
loop_
_entity.id
_entity.type
_entity.pdbx_description
1 polymer ?
#
loop_
_entity_poly.entity_id
_entity_poly.type
_entity_poly.pdbx_seq_one_letter_code
_entity_poly.pdbx_strand_id
1 'polypeptide(L)'
;MNSRFTRSISSSRCDGKSETEMNKGGQEGSQYPFVSILSMSGGDGHNSYSTNSLLQRRVLSMTKPILVKNTKEMMRNLDFPECIKLADLGCSSGQNTFMVMSDIVNTINTLCEESSKKPPEIDCCLNDLSGNDFNTTFKFMTFFKDMLTSKIPCFVSGVPGSFYSRLFPRKRIHFIHSNYSLHYLSKVPDGLDKNKTSVYITGSSPISEHKAYLNQFQTDFTTFLRMRSEEMVSNGRMVLTLLGRKTLVDPLYRDCCHYWTLLSQSLCDLVFEGLVSASKVKSFNLPFYDPNEEEMREIVRNEGSFMINDLVTHVFDLGHSNEDDSLQSHRAKAGEKEANCIRAVVETMLVAHFGDSINIDILFEKYAHHVSQHDSCKNKTCDCKSDNEKSNGDDKRSSEYSFVSALSMSRGDGDNSYSTNSILQKRVLSRTKRVLVENTKEMMKNLDFPRCIKVADLGCSSGQNTFLAMSEIVNTINALCKEWNKNPPEIDCCLNDLPSNDFNTTFKFITSFNKKLTREGSCFVSAVPDSFYSRLFPRKSLHLVHSVYSIHFLSKVPDGLENNRMSVYITSSSPLSEHKAYLNQFQKDFKTFLRMRSEEMVSSGRMVLTLIGRKTLDDPLYRDCCHFWTLLSQSLQDLVLEGVVSASKVSSFKMPFYDPSIEEVTDLIRKEGSFKINNLETHGFDLGHSVEDCSLQSHGVKAGQKEASCIRAVTERMLVAHFGDDINIDTLFNKYALRVSQHASCRIKTSVSLVVALIRKSLLLCIDD
;
A
#
# COMPACT_ATOMS: atom_id res chain seq x y z
N MET A 1 -46.05 -39.66 -16.34
CA MET A 1 -45.89 -38.53 -15.40
C MET A 1 -44.61 -37.80 -15.80
N ASN A 2 -44.65 -37.12 -16.95
CA ASN A 2 -45.00 -35.69 -17.15
C ASN A 2 -43.97 -34.74 -16.54
N SER A 3 -43.45 -33.72 -17.23
CA SER A 3 -43.29 -33.39 -18.65
C SER A 3 -42.57 -32.04 -18.69
N ARG A 4 -41.77 -31.84 -19.75
CA ARG A 4 -41.16 -30.58 -20.19
C ARG A 4 -42.16 -29.41 -20.20
N PHE A 5 -41.68 -28.18 -19.99
CA PHE A 5 -42.21 -27.01 -20.70
C PHE A 5 -41.14 -25.95 -20.99
N THR A 6 -40.90 -25.78 -22.28
CA THR A 6 -40.38 -24.61 -23.00
C THR A 6 -41.33 -23.41 -22.91
N ARG A 7 -40.80 -22.18 -22.89
CA ARG A 7 -41.49 -20.93 -23.31
C ARG A 7 -40.46 -20.07 -24.06
N SER A 8 -40.49 -20.04 -25.40
CA SER A 8 -41.33 -19.23 -26.30
C SER A 8 -40.92 -17.75 -26.36
N ILE A 9 -40.28 -17.43 -27.49
CA ILE A 9 -39.96 -16.10 -28.00
C ILE A 9 -41.25 -15.50 -28.57
N SER A 10 -41.56 -14.24 -28.24
CA SER A 10 -42.53 -13.44 -28.98
C SER A 10 -41.98 -12.03 -29.20
N SER A 11 -41.78 -11.69 -30.48
CA SER A 11 -41.50 -10.35 -30.97
C SER A 11 -42.78 -9.54 -31.10
N SER A 12 -42.81 -8.31 -30.61
CA SER A 12 -43.72 -7.28 -31.11
C SER A 12 -43.02 -5.92 -31.14
N ARG A 13 -43.26 -5.20 -32.23
CA ARG A 13 -42.55 -4.04 -32.76
C ARG A 13 -42.66 -2.78 -31.91
N CYS A 14 -41.66 -1.93 -32.15
CA CYS A 14 -41.42 -0.57 -31.70
C CYS A 14 -42.61 0.39 -31.89
N ASP A 15 -42.79 1.29 -30.92
CA ASP A 15 -43.15 2.68 -31.15
C ASP A 15 -42.35 3.56 -30.19
N GLY A 16 -41.71 4.59 -30.74
CA GLY A 16 -40.73 5.41 -30.05
C GLY A 16 -41.33 6.49 -29.15
N LYS A 17 -40.57 6.85 -28.10
CA LYS A 17 -40.54 8.19 -27.48
C LYS A 17 -39.34 8.32 -26.53
N SER A 18 -38.45 9.26 -26.88
CA SER A 18 -37.50 10.04 -26.06
C SER A 18 -36.70 9.34 -24.96
N GLU A 19 -35.40 9.18 -25.23
CA GLU A 19 -34.33 8.90 -24.27
C GLU A 19 -34.07 10.11 -23.36
N THR A 20 -34.73 10.16 -22.21
CA THR A 20 -34.27 10.89 -21.01
C THR A 20 -35.00 10.27 -19.82
N GLU A 21 -34.27 9.98 -18.74
CA GLU A 21 -34.73 9.33 -17.50
C GLU A 21 -34.64 7.79 -17.45
N MET A 22 -33.43 7.24 -17.39
CA MET A 22 -33.15 6.08 -16.54
C MET A 22 -31.71 6.14 -16.02
N ASN A 23 -31.53 6.77 -14.86
CA ASN A 23 -30.32 6.61 -14.04
C ASN A 23 -30.66 6.76 -12.55
N LYS A 24 -31.43 5.79 -12.02
CA LYS A 24 -31.52 5.51 -10.58
C LYS A 24 -31.65 4.00 -10.39
N GLY A 25 -30.61 3.27 -10.79
CA GLY A 25 -30.40 1.88 -10.36
C GLY A 25 -29.77 1.90 -8.98
N GLY A 26 -30.48 1.35 -7.98
CA GLY A 26 -30.07 1.31 -6.59
C GLY A 26 -28.71 0.66 -6.40
N GLN A 27 -27.85 1.34 -5.64
CA GLN A 27 -26.68 0.75 -5.02
C GLN A 27 -27.17 -0.28 -4.00
N GLU A 28 -27.11 -1.57 -4.34
CA GLU A 28 -26.94 -2.60 -3.31
C GLU A 28 -25.51 -2.48 -2.76
N GLY A 29 -25.36 -1.53 -1.83
CA GLY A 29 -24.15 -1.29 -1.06
C GLY A 29 -23.80 -2.50 -0.19
N SER A 30 -22.52 -2.64 0.13
CA SER A 30 -22.03 -3.68 1.05
C SER A 30 -22.87 -3.69 2.33
N GLN A 31 -23.27 -4.88 2.77
CA GLN A 31 -24.14 -5.08 3.92
C GLN A 31 -23.60 -4.52 5.26
N TYR A 32 -22.39 -3.97 5.31
CA TYR A 32 -21.79 -3.37 6.52
C TYR A 32 -20.88 -2.16 6.21
N PRO A 33 -21.40 -0.92 6.15
CA PRO A 33 -20.61 0.28 5.83
C PRO A 33 -19.56 0.66 6.89
N PHE A 34 -19.74 0.22 8.14
CA PHE A 34 -18.88 0.62 9.28
C PHE A 34 -17.52 -0.08 9.34
N VAL A 35 -17.41 -1.28 8.76
CA VAL A 35 -16.22 -2.14 8.89
C VAL A 35 -15.08 -1.67 7.97
N SER A 36 -15.41 -0.98 6.88
CA SER A 36 -14.42 -0.35 5.99
C SER A 36 -13.73 0.87 6.60
N ILE A 37 -14.09 1.28 7.83
CA ILE A 37 -13.68 2.55 8.45
C ILE A 37 -13.01 2.35 9.84
N LEU A 38 -12.60 1.11 10.17
CA LEU A 38 -11.88 0.81 11.42
C LEU A 38 -10.36 1.09 11.33
N SER A 39 -9.93 2.06 10.53
CA SER A 39 -8.52 2.48 10.48
C SER A 39 -8.23 3.55 11.53
N MET A 40 -7.05 3.52 12.12
CA MET A 40 -6.60 4.54 13.07
C MET A 40 -6.33 5.87 12.35
N SER A 41 -6.27 6.99 13.09
CA SER A 41 -5.96 8.31 12.53
C SER A 41 -4.58 8.29 11.85
N GLY A 42 -4.57 8.47 10.52
CA GLY A 42 -3.37 8.46 9.70
C GLY A 42 -2.48 9.70 9.88
N GLY A 43 -1.40 9.75 9.11
CA GLY A 43 -0.43 10.86 9.11
C GLY A 43 0.56 10.86 10.29
N ASP A 44 1.34 11.94 10.34
CA ASP A 44 2.41 12.23 11.32
C ASP A 44 2.12 13.51 12.14
N GLY A 45 0.88 13.99 12.10
CA GLY A 45 0.43 15.16 12.85
C GLY A 45 0.21 14.90 14.34
N HIS A 46 -0.12 15.96 15.09
CA HIS A 46 -0.31 15.92 16.54
C HIS A 46 -1.38 14.91 17.01
N ASN A 47 -2.47 14.75 16.24
CA ASN A 47 -3.59 13.85 16.57
C ASN A 47 -3.48 12.46 15.90
N SER A 48 -2.37 12.19 15.20
CA SER A 48 -2.20 10.92 14.49
C SER A 48 -1.88 9.76 15.43
N TYR A 49 -2.17 8.54 14.99
CA TYR A 49 -1.78 7.33 15.73
C TYR A 49 -0.27 7.17 15.84
N SER A 50 0.49 7.59 14.82
CA SER A 50 1.96 7.48 14.83
C SER A 50 2.58 8.27 15.99
N THR A 51 1.98 9.40 16.38
CA THR A 51 2.40 10.25 17.52
C THR A 51 1.82 9.81 18.86
N ASN A 52 0.62 9.19 18.88
CA ASN A 52 -0.13 8.91 20.11
C ASN A 52 -0.21 7.43 20.52
N SER A 53 0.59 6.56 19.92
CA SER A 53 0.56 5.10 20.17
C SER A 53 1.61 4.59 21.18
N LEU A 54 1.94 5.41 22.18
CA LEU A 54 2.94 5.08 23.21
C LEU A 54 2.49 3.91 24.10
N LEU A 55 1.19 3.79 24.36
CA LEU A 55 0.65 2.67 25.13
C LEU A 55 0.95 1.35 24.44
N GLN A 56 0.68 1.26 23.14
CA GLN A 56 0.95 0.09 22.32
C GLN A 56 2.45 -0.24 22.31
N ARG A 57 3.31 0.79 22.25
CA ARG A 57 4.78 0.61 22.32
C ARG A 57 5.25 0.01 23.65
N ARG A 58 4.70 0.44 24.77
CA ARG A 58 5.06 -0.13 26.08
C ARG A 58 4.66 -1.59 26.18
N VAL A 59 3.48 -1.92 25.67
CA VAL A 59 2.99 -3.30 25.64
C VAL A 59 3.92 -4.18 24.81
N LEU A 60 4.42 -3.70 23.66
CA LEU A 60 5.45 -4.43 22.89
C LEU A 60 6.71 -4.71 23.73
N SER A 61 7.14 -3.75 24.56
CA SER A 61 8.30 -3.95 25.45
C SER A 61 8.03 -5.00 26.52
N MET A 62 6.81 -5.03 27.06
CA MET A 62 6.37 -6.02 28.06
C MET A 62 6.28 -7.43 27.47
N THR A 63 5.80 -7.57 26.24
CA THR A 63 5.60 -8.87 25.58
C THR A 63 6.84 -9.39 24.85
N LYS A 64 7.90 -8.57 24.73
CA LYS A 64 9.17 -8.93 24.10
C LYS A 64 9.77 -10.27 24.55
N PRO A 65 9.78 -10.64 25.84
CA PRO A 65 10.31 -11.96 26.25
C PRO A 65 9.55 -13.14 25.62
N ILE A 66 8.22 -13.04 25.52
CA ILE A 66 7.36 -14.07 24.90
C ILE A 66 7.63 -14.14 23.40
N LEU A 67 7.76 -12.97 22.75
CA LEU A 67 8.11 -12.85 21.34
C LEU A 67 9.45 -13.56 21.05
N VAL A 68 10.52 -13.18 21.76
CA VAL A 68 11.86 -13.74 21.58
C VAL A 68 11.87 -15.25 21.80
N LYS A 69 11.24 -15.74 22.87
CA LYS A 69 11.13 -17.18 23.16
C LYS A 69 10.49 -17.94 22.00
N ASN A 70 9.31 -17.48 21.55
CA ASN A 70 8.56 -18.17 20.50
C ASN A 70 9.25 -18.07 19.13
N THR A 71 9.94 -16.96 18.82
CA THR A 71 10.78 -16.86 17.62
C THR A 71 11.92 -17.87 17.66
N LYS A 72 12.64 -18.01 18.79
CA LYS A 72 13.74 -18.99 18.91
C LYS A 72 13.26 -20.43 18.77
N GLU A 73 12.14 -20.78 19.40
CA GLU A 73 11.54 -22.11 19.27
C GLU A 73 11.09 -22.42 17.84
N MET A 74 10.45 -21.46 17.16
CA MET A 74 10.05 -21.61 15.76
C MET A 74 11.26 -21.95 14.89
N MET A 75 12.34 -21.16 15.01
CA MET A 75 13.55 -21.35 14.21
C MET A 75 14.17 -22.74 14.38
N ARG A 76 14.24 -23.23 15.62
CA ARG A 76 14.76 -24.58 15.93
C ARG A 76 13.85 -25.67 15.39
N ASN A 77 12.54 -25.53 15.55
CA ASN A 77 11.56 -26.53 15.11
C ASN A 77 11.40 -26.59 13.58
N LEU A 78 11.75 -25.52 12.87
CA LEU A 78 11.76 -25.45 11.42
C LEU A 78 13.15 -25.75 10.81
N ASP A 79 14.14 -26.12 11.63
CA ASP A 79 15.52 -26.37 11.22
C ASP A 79 16.13 -25.26 10.35
N PHE A 80 15.97 -24.00 10.80
CA PHE A 80 16.61 -22.83 10.17
C PHE A 80 16.34 -22.73 8.65
N PRO A 81 15.08 -22.50 8.23
CA PRO A 81 14.71 -22.47 6.82
C PRO A 81 15.44 -21.35 6.07
N GLU A 82 15.64 -21.49 4.76
CA GLU A 82 16.33 -20.48 3.94
C GLU A 82 15.55 -19.17 3.78
N CYS A 83 14.23 -19.22 3.91
CA CYS A 83 13.33 -18.07 3.79
C CYS A 83 12.27 -18.13 4.87
N ILE A 84 11.96 -16.97 5.45
CA ILE A 84 10.95 -16.82 6.50
C ILE A 84 10.00 -15.72 6.10
N LYS A 85 8.71 -15.95 6.33
CA LYS A 85 7.66 -14.96 6.10
C LYS A 85 6.97 -14.62 7.41
N LEU A 86 7.02 -13.35 7.77
CA LEU A 86 6.49 -12.76 8.98
C LEU A 86 5.26 -11.91 8.63
N ALA A 87 4.24 -11.88 9.48
CA ALA A 87 3.12 -10.97 9.32
C ALA A 87 2.81 -10.23 10.63
N ASP A 88 2.63 -8.92 10.58
CA ASP A 88 2.04 -8.12 11.66
C ASP A 88 0.61 -7.74 11.26
N LEU A 89 -0.38 -8.25 11.98
CA LEU A 89 -1.81 -8.10 11.65
C LEU A 89 -2.47 -7.01 12.49
N GLY A 90 -3.03 -6.02 11.81
CA GLY A 90 -3.51 -4.78 12.42
C GLY A 90 -2.35 -3.85 12.78
N CYS A 91 -1.43 -3.63 11.82
CA CYS A 91 -0.20 -2.87 12.03
C CYS A 91 -0.42 -1.37 12.27
N SER A 92 -1.60 -0.83 11.92
CA SER A 92 -1.93 0.58 11.95
C SER A 92 -0.94 1.44 11.12
N SER A 93 -0.91 2.75 11.40
CA SER A 93 0.03 3.71 10.84
C SER A 93 1.18 4.02 11.79
N GLY A 94 2.42 3.94 11.33
CA GLY A 94 3.59 4.42 12.08
C GLY A 94 4.64 3.35 12.42
N GLN A 95 5.52 3.68 13.38
CA GLN A 95 6.77 2.93 13.58
C GLN A 95 6.68 1.67 14.45
N ASN A 96 5.62 1.50 15.23
CA ASN A 96 5.53 0.41 16.22
C ASN A 96 5.62 -0.98 15.56
N THR A 97 5.05 -1.14 14.36
CA THR A 97 5.14 -2.39 13.57
C THR A 97 6.60 -2.76 13.22
N PHE A 98 7.44 -1.76 12.94
CA PHE A 98 8.85 -2.00 12.64
C PHE A 98 9.68 -2.34 13.87
N MET A 99 9.26 -1.91 15.06
CA MET A 99 9.91 -2.30 16.32
C MET A 99 9.74 -3.79 16.61
N VAL A 100 8.54 -4.33 16.42
CA VAL A 100 8.32 -5.77 16.61
C VAL A 100 8.98 -6.58 15.50
N MET A 101 8.92 -6.12 14.26
CA MET A 101 9.59 -6.79 13.14
C MET A 101 11.12 -6.82 13.34
N SER A 102 11.73 -5.73 13.80
CA SER A 102 13.17 -5.71 14.06
C SER A 102 13.55 -6.63 15.22
N ASP A 103 12.74 -6.71 16.28
CA ASP A 103 12.98 -7.63 17.40
C ASP A 103 12.94 -9.10 16.94
N ILE A 104 12.00 -9.47 16.06
CA ILE A 104 11.96 -10.82 15.48
C ILE A 104 13.20 -11.05 14.60
N VAL A 105 13.49 -10.15 13.65
CA VAL A 105 14.61 -10.29 12.71
C VAL A 105 15.95 -10.37 13.45
N ASN A 106 16.20 -9.50 14.41
CA ASN A 106 17.41 -9.50 15.22
C ASN A 106 17.53 -10.78 16.05
N THR A 107 16.41 -11.28 16.62
CA THR A 107 16.40 -12.56 17.32
C THR A 107 16.78 -13.74 16.41
N ILE A 108 16.26 -13.76 15.18
CA ILE A 108 16.62 -14.76 14.17
C ILE A 108 18.10 -14.67 13.83
N ASN A 109 18.61 -13.46 13.59
CA ASN A 109 20.02 -13.23 13.28
C ASN A 109 20.94 -13.77 14.37
N THR A 110 20.73 -13.33 15.61
CA THR A 110 21.53 -13.75 16.76
C THR A 110 21.47 -15.26 16.95
N LEU A 111 20.30 -15.89 16.80
CA LEU A 111 20.18 -17.34 16.93
C LEU A 111 20.93 -18.09 15.80
N CYS A 112 20.89 -17.58 14.57
CA CYS A 112 21.64 -18.15 13.47
C CYS A 112 23.15 -18.04 13.71
N GLU A 113 23.64 -16.90 14.22
CA GLU A 113 25.04 -16.70 14.61
C GLU A 113 25.45 -17.67 15.74
N GLU A 114 24.67 -17.74 16.83
CA GLU A 114 24.87 -18.67 17.95
C GLU A 114 24.92 -20.14 17.48
N SER A 115 24.13 -20.48 16.46
CA SER A 115 24.00 -21.84 15.95
C SER A 115 24.91 -22.13 14.74
N SER A 116 25.76 -21.18 14.33
CA SER A 116 26.58 -21.27 13.11
C SER A 116 25.78 -21.62 11.85
N LYS A 117 24.55 -21.10 11.75
CA LYS A 117 23.63 -21.29 10.62
C LYS A 117 23.64 -20.03 9.73
N LYS A 118 23.38 -20.22 8.44
CA LYS A 118 23.21 -19.10 7.51
C LYS A 118 21.90 -18.37 7.82
N PRO A 119 21.90 -17.03 7.93
CA PRO A 119 20.66 -16.28 8.09
C PRO A 119 19.70 -16.44 6.89
N PRO A 120 18.38 -16.52 7.15
CA PRO A 120 17.36 -16.62 6.11
C PRO A 120 17.14 -15.29 5.37
N GLU A 121 16.53 -15.35 4.19
CA GLU A 121 15.84 -14.20 3.60
C GLU A 121 14.49 -13.99 4.32
N ILE A 122 14.12 -12.75 4.64
CA ILE A 122 12.93 -12.45 5.43
C ILE A 122 11.93 -11.62 4.63
N ASP A 123 10.70 -12.10 4.49
CA ASP A 123 9.54 -11.41 3.89
C ASP A 123 8.61 -10.92 5.01
N CYS A 124 8.62 -9.61 5.29
CA CYS A 124 7.82 -8.95 6.32
C CYS A 124 6.54 -8.36 5.71
N CYS A 125 5.39 -8.89 6.10
CA CYS A 125 4.08 -8.42 5.68
C CYS A 125 3.42 -7.57 6.78
N LEU A 126 3.05 -6.34 6.44
CA LEU A 126 2.31 -5.42 7.31
C LEU A 126 0.85 -5.43 6.87
N ASN A 127 -0.05 -5.94 7.69
CA ASN A 127 -1.47 -6.03 7.34
C ASN A 127 -2.31 -5.04 8.15
N ASP A 128 -3.23 -4.39 7.45
CA ASP A 128 -4.36 -3.68 8.03
C ASP A 128 -5.47 -3.57 6.97
N LEU A 129 -6.62 -2.99 7.32
CA LEU A 129 -7.70 -2.69 6.40
C LEU A 129 -7.24 -1.77 5.26
N SER A 130 -7.93 -1.84 4.12
CA SER A 130 -7.63 -1.01 2.95
C SER A 130 -7.76 0.49 3.19
N GLY A 131 -8.45 0.90 4.27
CA GLY A 131 -8.58 2.30 4.70
C GLY A 131 -7.45 2.78 5.63
N ASN A 132 -6.50 1.91 6.01
CA ASN A 132 -5.34 2.31 6.79
C ASN A 132 -4.38 3.18 5.98
N ASP A 133 -3.69 4.09 6.64
CA ASP A 133 -2.66 4.92 6.01
C ASP A 133 -1.31 4.18 5.99
N PHE A 134 -1.16 3.28 5.01
CA PHE A 134 0.08 2.55 4.75
C PHE A 134 1.20 3.47 4.29
N ASN A 135 0.86 4.56 3.60
CA ASN A 135 1.84 5.53 3.14
C ASN A 135 2.64 6.16 4.29
N THR A 136 1.99 6.48 5.40
CA THR A 136 2.70 6.93 6.61
C THR A 136 3.57 5.84 7.19
N THR A 137 3.10 4.59 7.23
CA THR A 137 3.93 3.44 7.67
C THR A 137 5.18 3.30 6.82
N PHE A 138 5.07 3.35 5.48
CA PHE A 138 6.22 3.17 4.58
C PHE A 138 7.30 4.27 4.71
N LYS A 139 6.98 5.44 5.29
CA LYS A 139 8.01 6.44 5.64
C LYS A 139 9.03 5.92 6.66
N PHE A 140 8.65 4.95 7.49
CA PHE A 140 9.51 4.38 8.53
C PHE A 140 10.36 3.19 8.05
N MET A 141 10.44 2.93 6.74
CA MET A 141 11.30 1.87 6.21
C MET A 141 12.80 2.13 6.45
N THR A 142 13.24 3.39 6.44
CA THR A 142 14.63 3.73 6.79
C THR A 142 14.89 3.44 8.26
N PHE A 143 13.98 3.89 9.14
CA PHE A 143 14.01 3.58 10.57
C PHE A 143 14.09 2.07 10.85
N PHE A 144 13.32 1.27 10.09
CA PHE A 144 13.41 -0.18 10.18
C PHE A 144 14.79 -0.71 9.81
N LYS A 145 15.35 -0.28 8.67
CA LYS A 145 16.69 -0.68 8.21
C LYS A 145 17.77 -0.30 9.22
N ASP A 146 17.65 0.86 9.88
CA ASP A 146 18.61 1.33 10.89
C ASP A 146 18.54 0.52 12.21
N MET A 147 17.39 -0.07 12.53
CA MET A 147 17.24 -0.94 13.71
C MET A 147 17.75 -2.37 13.51
N LEU A 148 18.04 -2.78 12.28
CA LEU A 148 18.54 -4.13 12.01
C LEU A 148 20.03 -4.20 12.37
N THR A 149 20.37 -5.15 13.25
CA THR A 149 21.75 -5.38 13.73
C THR A 149 22.66 -5.99 12.66
N SER A 150 22.08 -6.53 11.59
CA SER A 150 22.82 -7.14 10.49
C SER A 150 22.14 -6.90 9.15
N LYS A 151 22.90 -7.16 8.07
CA LYS A 151 22.41 -7.00 6.68
C LYS A 151 21.62 -8.22 6.19
N ILE A 152 20.78 -8.82 7.04
CA ILE A 152 19.84 -9.85 6.57
C ILE A 152 18.95 -9.23 5.49
N PRO A 153 18.80 -9.87 4.32
CA PRO A 153 17.85 -9.41 3.30
C PRO A 153 16.42 -9.45 3.85
N CYS A 154 15.84 -8.27 4.08
CA CYS A 154 14.47 -8.10 4.53
C CYS A 154 13.65 -7.39 3.44
N PHE A 155 12.51 -7.96 3.09
CA PHE A 155 11.58 -7.44 2.10
C PHE A 155 10.29 -7.04 2.81
N VAL A 156 9.84 -5.79 2.63
CA VAL A 156 8.64 -5.27 3.31
C VAL A 156 7.51 -5.18 2.31
N SER A 157 6.32 -5.63 2.70
CA SER A 157 5.10 -5.47 1.92
C SER A 157 3.92 -5.01 2.78
N GLY A 158 3.04 -4.18 2.22
CA GLY A 158 1.75 -3.84 2.82
C GLY A 158 0.65 -4.74 2.25
N VAL A 159 -0.18 -5.32 3.12
CA VAL A 159 -1.22 -6.29 2.76
C VAL A 159 -2.57 -5.73 3.19
N PRO A 160 -3.29 -5.02 2.30
CA PRO A 160 -4.59 -4.44 2.62
C PRO A 160 -5.68 -5.51 2.67
N GLY A 161 -6.43 -5.57 3.77
CA GLY A 161 -7.55 -6.48 3.92
C GLY A 161 -7.85 -6.81 5.37
N SER A 162 -9.05 -7.31 5.64
CA SER A 162 -9.40 -7.76 6.98
C SER A 162 -8.68 -9.07 7.30
N PHE A 163 -8.04 -9.13 8.47
CA PHE A 163 -7.53 -10.38 9.01
C PHE A 163 -8.65 -11.37 9.39
N TYR A 164 -9.93 -11.01 9.32
CA TYR A 164 -11.01 -12.00 9.40
C TYR A 164 -11.24 -12.74 8.08
N SER A 165 -10.54 -12.36 7.02
CA SER A 165 -10.45 -13.10 5.77
C SER A 165 -9.07 -13.72 5.58
N ARG A 166 -8.95 -14.54 4.53
CA ARG A 166 -7.67 -15.06 4.09
C ARG A 166 -6.89 -13.99 3.32
N LEU A 167 -5.70 -13.68 3.81
CA LEU A 167 -4.76 -12.67 3.33
C LEU A 167 -3.58 -13.28 2.56
N PHE A 168 -3.26 -14.56 2.80
CA PHE A 168 -2.05 -15.18 2.25
C PHE A 168 -2.31 -16.54 1.57
N PRO A 169 -1.46 -16.94 0.60
CA PRO A 169 -1.46 -18.30 0.08
C PRO A 169 -1.16 -19.35 1.17
N ARG A 170 -1.55 -20.59 0.93
CA ARG A 170 -1.62 -21.66 1.94
C ARG A 170 -0.22 -22.07 2.34
N LYS A 171 0.00 -22.27 3.65
CA LYS A 171 1.26 -22.76 4.20
C LYS A 171 2.47 -21.92 3.72
N ARG A 172 2.38 -20.61 3.90
CA ARG A 172 3.42 -19.64 3.54
C ARG A 172 3.89 -18.78 4.70
N ILE A 173 3.08 -18.58 5.73
CA ILE A 173 3.43 -17.74 6.87
C ILE A 173 4.10 -18.57 7.96
N HIS A 174 5.21 -18.08 8.49
CA HIS A 174 6.00 -18.76 9.50
C HIS A 174 5.70 -18.20 10.89
N PHE A 175 5.61 -16.87 10.98
CA PHE A 175 5.34 -16.17 12.22
C PHE A 175 4.26 -15.11 12.04
N ILE A 176 3.33 -15.03 12.97
CA ILE A 176 2.32 -13.97 13.01
C ILE A 176 2.41 -13.23 14.34
N HIS A 177 2.39 -11.92 14.25
CA HIS A 177 2.24 -11.04 15.38
C HIS A 177 0.95 -10.22 15.21
N SER A 178 0.31 -9.90 16.33
CA SER A 178 -0.79 -8.94 16.39
C SER A 178 -0.78 -8.30 17.77
N ASN A 179 -0.78 -6.97 17.80
CA ASN A 179 -0.81 -6.21 19.04
C ASN A 179 -1.99 -5.24 19.03
N TYR A 180 -2.93 -5.46 19.94
CA TYR A 180 -4.09 -4.59 20.15
C TYR A 180 -4.97 -4.37 18.91
N SER A 181 -5.16 -5.43 18.11
CA SER A 181 -6.09 -5.42 16.97
C SER A 181 -7.25 -6.42 17.10
N LEU A 182 -7.04 -7.57 17.76
CA LEU A 182 -8.03 -8.66 17.82
C LEU A 182 -9.19 -8.45 18.81
N HIS A 183 -9.17 -7.36 19.60
CA HIS A 183 -10.33 -6.94 20.39
C HIS A 183 -11.35 -6.15 19.57
N TYR A 184 -11.00 -5.71 18.35
CA TYR A 184 -11.96 -5.12 17.42
C TYR A 184 -12.74 -6.20 16.69
N LEU A 185 -14.05 -6.12 16.78
CA LEU A 185 -14.97 -7.05 16.13
C LEU A 185 -15.07 -6.76 14.63
N SER A 186 -15.38 -7.79 13.85
CA SER A 186 -15.61 -7.66 12.41
C SER A 186 -16.85 -6.83 12.10
N LYS A 187 -17.78 -6.70 13.05
CA LYS A 187 -18.95 -5.81 12.99
C LYS A 187 -19.48 -5.52 14.40
N VAL A 188 -20.30 -4.48 14.50
CA VAL A 188 -21.18 -4.29 15.66
C VAL A 188 -22.20 -5.44 15.68
N PRO A 189 -22.45 -6.09 16.83
CA PRO A 189 -23.45 -7.15 16.91
C PRO A 189 -24.85 -6.67 16.53
N ASP A 190 -25.65 -7.58 15.97
CA ASP A 190 -27.05 -7.31 15.63
C ASP A 190 -27.96 -7.37 16.88
N GLY A 191 -29.07 -6.65 16.87
CA GLY A 191 -30.09 -6.74 17.94
C GLY A 191 -29.78 -6.01 19.25
N LEU A 192 -28.86 -5.05 19.23
CA LEU A 192 -28.56 -4.19 20.39
C LEU A 192 -29.72 -3.24 20.71
N ASP A 193 -29.86 -2.88 21.99
CA ASP A 193 -30.86 -1.92 22.44
C ASP A 193 -30.57 -0.52 21.86
N LYS A 194 -31.59 0.09 21.25
CA LYS A 194 -31.52 1.41 20.62
C LYS A 194 -31.74 2.56 21.62
N ASN A 195 -32.10 2.25 22.87
CA ASN A 195 -32.41 3.25 23.89
C ASN A 195 -31.25 3.56 24.84
N LYS A 196 -30.07 2.96 24.66
CA LYS A 196 -28.93 3.17 25.56
C LYS A 196 -28.21 4.50 25.34
N THR A 197 -27.63 5.03 26.41
CA THR A 197 -26.84 6.28 26.39
C THR A 197 -25.33 6.03 26.29
N SER A 198 -24.88 4.77 26.28
CA SER A 198 -23.47 4.40 26.19
C SER A 198 -23.11 3.81 24.83
N VAL A 199 -21.90 4.10 24.36
CA VAL A 199 -21.36 3.60 23.09
C VAL A 199 -20.91 2.13 23.16
N TYR A 200 -20.82 1.55 24.36
CA TYR A 200 -20.40 0.17 24.61
C TYR A 200 -21.18 -0.46 25.77
N ILE A 201 -20.92 -1.73 26.09
CA ILE A 201 -21.55 -2.45 27.20
C ILE A 201 -21.14 -1.83 28.54
N THR A 202 -22.09 -1.73 29.45
CA THR A 202 -21.90 -1.21 30.82
C THR A 202 -22.53 -2.15 31.86
N GLY A 203 -22.29 -1.90 33.15
CA GLY A 203 -22.96 -2.62 34.25
C GLY A 203 -24.50 -2.54 34.21
N SER A 204 -25.06 -1.54 33.52
CA SER A 204 -26.51 -1.39 33.31
C SER A 204 -27.04 -2.05 32.03
N SER A 205 -26.17 -2.61 31.19
CA SER A 205 -26.58 -3.24 29.93
C SER A 205 -27.33 -4.56 30.18
N PRO A 206 -28.35 -4.89 29.35
CA PRO A 206 -28.99 -6.20 29.40
C PRO A 206 -27.99 -7.33 29.14
N ILE A 207 -28.16 -8.47 29.82
CA ILE A 207 -27.34 -9.68 29.61
C ILE A 207 -27.37 -10.14 28.14
N SER A 208 -28.48 -9.93 27.43
CA SER A 208 -28.59 -10.22 26.00
C SER A 208 -27.61 -9.42 25.15
N GLU A 209 -27.29 -8.19 25.55
CA GLU A 209 -26.32 -7.33 24.86
C GLU A 209 -24.90 -7.89 25.02
N HIS A 210 -24.51 -8.23 26.25
CA HIS A 210 -23.23 -8.91 26.50
C HIS A 210 -23.10 -10.21 25.71
N LYS A 211 -24.16 -11.03 25.70
CA LYS A 211 -24.18 -12.27 24.90
C LYS A 211 -24.02 -12.00 23.40
N ALA A 212 -24.62 -10.95 22.87
CA ALA A 212 -24.47 -10.59 21.45
C ALA A 212 -23.02 -10.24 21.10
N TYR A 213 -22.36 -9.43 21.93
CA TYR A 213 -20.94 -9.10 21.78
C TYR A 213 -20.03 -10.33 21.94
N LEU A 214 -20.27 -11.15 22.95
CA LEU A 214 -19.51 -12.39 23.16
C LEU A 214 -19.66 -13.35 21.97
N ASN A 215 -20.88 -13.55 21.45
CA ASN A 215 -21.12 -14.41 20.30
C ASN A 215 -20.41 -13.88 19.03
N GLN A 216 -20.42 -12.56 18.83
CA GLN A 216 -19.70 -11.93 17.73
C GLN A 216 -18.19 -12.12 17.87
N PHE A 217 -17.64 -11.89 19.07
CA PHE A 217 -16.23 -12.15 19.37
C PHE A 217 -15.83 -13.61 19.14
N GLN A 218 -16.62 -14.56 19.64
CA GLN A 218 -16.39 -15.99 19.42
C GLN A 218 -16.37 -16.33 17.93
N THR A 219 -17.32 -15.79 17.16
CA THR A 219 -17.39 -16.00 15.70
C THR A 219 -16.15 -15.43 15.01
N ASP A 220 -15.76 -14.22 15.36
CA ASP A 220 -14.64 -13.50 14.77
C ASP A 220 -13.31 -14.15 15.10
N PHE A 221 -13.06 -14.47 16.37
CA PHE A 221 -11.81 -15.08 16.80
C PHE A 221 -11.67 -16.52 16.31
N THR A 222 -12.76 -17.31 16.29
CA THR A 222 -12.77 -18.63 15.63
C THR A 222 -12.45 -18.51 14.14
N THR A 223 -13.06 -17.54 13.45
CA THR A 223 -12.80 -17.31 12.04
C THR A 223 -11.36 -16.88 11.80
N PHE A 224 -10.81 -16.00 12.64
CA PHE A 224 -9.41 -15.61 12.61
C PHE A 224 -8.50 -16.84 12.69
N LEU A 225 -8.64 -17.67 13.73
CA LEU A 225 -7.83 -18.89 13.89
C LEU A 225 -7.95 -19.80 12.67
N ARG A 226 -9.17 -20.08 12.20
CA ARG A 226 -9.38 -20.90 11.00
C ARG A 226 -8.64 -20.35 9.78
N MET A 227 -8.75 -19.05 9.49
CA MET A 227 -8.04 -18.43 8.36
C MET A 227 -6.52 -18.52 8.53
N ARG A 228 -6.00 -18.26 9.73
CA ARG A 228 -4.55 -18.36 10.02
C ARG A 228 -4.02 -19.78 9.89
N SER A 229 -4.80 -20.78 10.29
CA SER A 229 -4.40 -22.19 10.18
C SER A 229 -4.17 -22.64 8.74
N GLU A 230 -4.93 -22.09 7.78
CA GLU A 230 -4.72 -22.37 6.36
C GLU A 230 -3.44 -21.71 5.80
N GLU A 231 -3.09 -20.54 6.32
CA GLU A 231 -1.98 -19.71 5.83
C GLU A 231 -0.63 -20.11 6.43
N MET A 232 -0.64 -20.60 7.66
CA MET A 232 0.57 -20.90 8.41
C MET A 232 1.19 -22.25 8.04
N VAL A 233 2.51 -22.32 8.10
CA VAL A 233 3.25 -23.59 8.04
C VAL A 233 3.09 -24.38 9.34
N SER A 234 3.22 -25.70 9.28
CA SER A 234 3.32 -26.53 10.48
C SER A 234 4.49 -26.07 11.34
N ASN A 235 4.33 -26.06 12.67
CA ASN A 235 5.29 -25.49 13.65
C ASN A 235 5.52 -23.97 13.54
N GLY A 236 4.75 -23.26 12.70
CA GLY A 236 4.68 -21.80 12.75
C GLY A 236 4.17 -21.31 14.12
N ARG A 237 4.48 -20.05 14.46
CA ARG A 237 4.11 -19.45 15.75
C ARG A 237 3.28 -18.19 15.58
N MET A 238 2.39 -17.94 16.54
CA MET A 238 1.69 -16.67 16.65
C MET A 238 1.89 -16.07 18.04
N VAL A 239 2.08 -14.76 18.11
CA VAL A 239 2.07 -13.99 19.36
C VAL A 239 1.00 -12.92 19.24
N LEU A 240 -0.06 -13.06 20.05
CA LEU A 240 -1.26 -12.24 19.98
C LEU A 240 -1.42 -11.50 21.31
N THR A 241 -1.53 -10.18 21.25
CA THR A 241 -1.75 -9.33 22.43
C THR A 241 -3.08 -8.60 22.30
N LEU A 242 -3.97 -8.82 23.26
CA LEU A 242 -5.33 -8.27 23.28
C LEU A 242 -5.56 -7.42 24.53
N LEU A 243 -6.48 -6.47 24.43
CA LEU A 243 -7.07 -5.85 25.61
C LEU A 243 -8.03 -6.89 26.20
N GLY A 244 -7.80 -7.29 27.44
CA GLY A 244 -8.63 -8.27 28.12
C GLY A 244 -9.16 -7.72 29.43
N ARG A 245 -10.21 -8.36 29.94
CA ARG A 245 -10.79 -8.05 31.25
C ARG A 245 -10.40 -9.10 32.28
N LYS A 246 -10.24 -8.67 33.53
CA LYS A 246 -10.08 -9.60 34.66
C LYS A 246 -11.34 -10.47 34.77
N THR A 247 -11.15 -11.75 35.06
CA THR A 247 -12.25 -12.65 35.41
C THR A 247 -12.86 -12.19 36.73
N LEU A 248 -13.92 -11.39 36.66
CA LEU A 248 -14.74 -10.97 37.79
C LEU A 248 -16.05 -11.77 37.81
N VAL A 249 -16.72 -11.78 38.95
CA VAL A 249 -18.02 -12.46 39.12
C VAL A 249 -19.08 -11.90 38.17
N ASP A 250 -19.00 -10.60 37.83
CA ASP A 250 -19.88 -9.94 36.87
C ASP A 250 -19.16 -9.63 35.55
N PRO A 251 -19.54 -10.26 34.42
CA PRO A 251 -18.95 -9.98 33.11
C PRO A 251 -19.29 -8.58 32.56
N LEU A 252 -20.31 -7.91 33.11
CA LEU A 252 -20.72 -6.55 32.77
C LEU A 252 -19.96 -5.47 33.56
N TYR A 253 -19.20 -5.86 34.59
CA TYR A 253 -18.44 -4.89 35.37
C TYR A 253 -17.45 -4.15 34.46
N ARG A 254 -17.56 -2.83 34.44
CA ARG A 254 -16.60 -1.92 33.82
C ARG A 254 -16.26 -0.85 34.83
N ASP A 255 -14.96 -0.58 34.99
CA ASP A 255 -14.50 0.49 35.86
C ASP A 255 -15.09 1.83 35.40
N CYS A 256 -15.38 2.74 36.32
CA CYS A 256 -15.86 4.08 36.00
C CYS A 256 -14.85 4.88 35.18
N CYS A 257 -13.55 4.57 35.28
CA CYS A 257 -12.50 5.13 34.44
C CYS A 257 -12.26 4.37 33.13
N HIS A 258 -13.14 3.43 32.75
CA HIS A 258 -13.02 2.75 31.47
C HIS A 258 -13.18 3.74 30.31
N TYR A 259 -12.28 3.67 29.33
CA TYR A 259 -12.14 4.65 28.25
C TYR A 259 -13.43 4.83 27.42
N TRP A 260 -14.22 3.76 27.20
CA TRP A 260 -15.53 3.87 26.53
C TRP A 260 -16.64 4.46 27.42
N THR A 261 -16.51 4.35 28.74
CA THR A 261 -17.43 5.01 29.70
C THR A 261 -17.22 6.52 29.65
N LEU A 262 -15.97 6.97 29.70
CA LEU A 262 -15.62 8.40 29.61
C LEU A 262 -16.02 8.99 28.24
N LEU A 263 -15.86 8.23 27.15
CA LEU A 263 -16.31 8.65 25.82
C LEU A 263 -17.83 8.81 25.75
N SER A 264 -18.57 7.89 26.36
CA SER A 264 -20.02 7.98 26.46
C SER A 264 -20.45 9.24 27.22
N GLN A 265 -19.80 9.54 28.34
CA GLN A 265 -20.08 10.75 29.13
C GLN A 265 -19.83 12.02 28.32
N SER A 266 -18.69 12.12 27.64
CA SER A 266 -18.36 13.29 26.81
C SER A 266 -19.33 13.48 25.65
N LEU A 267 -19.84 12.40 25.05
CA LEU A 267 -20.91 12.48 24.05
C LEU A 267 -22.25 12.92 24.66
N CYS A 268 -22.58 12.48 25.87
CA CYS A 268 -23.78 12.92 26.59
C CYS A 268 -23.74 14.42 26.91
N ASP A 269 -22.59 14.97 27.26
CA ASP A 269 -22.44 16.42 27.48
C ASP A 269 -22.73 17.21 26.21
N LEU A 270 -22.22 16.75 25.05
CA LEU A 270 -22.53 17.39 23.76
C LEU A 270 -24.03 17.33 23.43
N VAL A 271 -24.71 16.26 23.83
CA VAL A 271 -26.17 16.15 23.68
C VAL A 271 -26.89 17.13 24.60
N PHE A 272 -26.45 17.23 25.85
CA PHE A 272 -27.02 18.16 26.84
C PHE A 272 -26.86 19.62 26.40
N GLU A 273 -25.72 19.96 25.80
CA GLU A 273 -25.43 21.29 25.23
C GLU A 273 -26.10 21.54 23.87
N GLY A 274 -26.81 20.55 23.31
CA GLY A 274 -27.48 20.67 22.02
C GLY A 274 -26.54 20.68 20.81
N LEU A 275 -25.26 20.33 20.99
CA LEU A 275 -24.24 20.28 19.94
C LEU A 275 -24.36 19.02 19.07
N VAL A 276 -24.89 17.92 19.62
CA VAL A 276 -25.10 16.64 18.92
C VAL A 276 -26.50 16.10 19.23
N SER A 277 -27.16 15.46 18.27
CA SER A 277 -28.47 14.85 18.53
C SER A 277 -28.35 13.57 19.37
N ALA A 278 -29.22 13.44 20.39
CA ALA A 278 -29.30 12.23 21.20
C ALA A 278 -29.51 10.96 20.36
N SER A 279 -30.28 11.07 19.26
CA SER A 279 -30.54 9.95 18.34
C SER A 279 -29.28 9.44 17.63
N LYS A 280 -28.32 10.32 17.29
CA LYS A 280 -27.06 9.94 16.65
C LYS A 280 -26.11 9.26 17.65
N VAL A 281 -26.08 9.73 18.90
CA VAL A 281 -25.29 9.07 19.95
C VAL A 281 -25.85 7.68 20.24
N LYS A 282 -27.17 7.54 20.36
CA LYS A 282 -27.85 6.24 20.58
C LYS A 282 -27.62 5.20 19.47
N SER A 283 -27.40 5.64 18.24
CA SER A 283 -27.13 4.74 17.12
C SER A 283 -25.64 4.34 16.98
N PHE A 284 -24.74 5.00 17.71
CA PHE A 284 -23.31 4.70 17.66
C PHE A 284 -22.94 3.60 18.66
N ASN A 285 -22.33 2.54 18.14
CA ASN A 285 -21.90 1.38 18.93
C ASN A 285 -20.48 0.99 18.52
N LEU A 286 -19.62 0.75 19.50
CA LEU A 286 -18.27 0.29 19.23
C LEU A 286 -18.27 -1.22 18.92
N PRO A 287 -17.61 -1.67 17.83
CA PRO A 287 -17.34 -3.07 17.55
C PRO A 287 -16.09 -3.49 18.33
N PHE A 288 -16.22 -3.56 19.66
CA PHE A 288 -15.13 -3.85 20.57
C PHE A 288 -15.55 -4.97 21.53
N TYR A 289 -14.62 -5.85 21.88
CA TYR A 289 -14.81 -6.81 22.97
C TYR A 289 -13.49 -7.09 23.69
N ASP A 290 -13.54 -7.04 25.01
CA ASP A 290 -12.41 -7.25 25.92
C ASP A 290 -12.50 -8.64 26.56
N PRO A 291 -12.03 -9.73 25.92
CA PRO A 291 -12.19 -11.11 26.41
C PRO A 291 -11.49 -11.36 27.76
N ASN A 292 -11.96 -12.37 28.51
CA ASN A 292 -11.22 -12.89 29.66
C ASN A 292 -10.38 -14.13 29.28
N GLU A 293 -9.55 -14.61 30.20
CA GLU A 293 -8.64 -15.74 29.95
C GLU A 293 -9.38 -17.03 29.58
N GLU A 294 -10.49 -17.34 30.25
CA GLU A 294 -11.24 -18.59 30.04
C GLU A 294 -11.94 -18.59 28.68
N GLU A 295 -12.54 -17.47 28.28
CA GLU A 295 -13.15 -17.31 26.96
C GLU A 295 -12.12 -17.56 25.84
N MET A 296 -10.90 -17.04 26.00
CA MET A 296 -9.82 -17.26 25.04
C MET A 296 -9.40 -18.73 24.98
N ARG A 297 -9.22 -19.38 26.14
CA ARG A 297 -8.86 -20.80 26.21
C ARG A 297 -9.92 -21.68 25.59
N GLU A 298 -11.18 -21.39 25.86
CA GLU A 298 -12.31 -22.13 25.32
C GLU A 298 -12.37 -22.04 23.80
N ILE A 299 -12.27 -20.83 23.23
CA ILE A 299 -12.33 -20.66 21.77
C ILE A 299 -11.18 -21.38 21.07
N VAL A 300 -9.94 -21.22 21.56
CA VAL A 300 -8.77 -21.88 20.94
C VAL A 300 -8.90 -23.41 21.02
N ARG A 301 -9.35 -23.94 22.17
CA ARG A 301 -9.57 -25.37 22.35
C ARG A 301 -10.68 -25.91 21.45
N ASN A 302 -11.78 -25.18 21.31
CA ASN A 302 -12.94 -25.60 20.52
C ASN A 302 -12.67 -25.53 19.01
N GLU A 303 -11.91 -24.54 18.53
CA GLU A 303 -11.53 -24.45 17.11
C GLU A 303 -10.45 -25.49 16.75
N GLY A 304 -9.45 -25.68 17.61
CA GLY A 304 -8.56 -26.84 17.61
C GLY A 304 -7.38 -26.80 16.60
N SER A 305 -7.22 -25.74 15.81
CA SER A 305 -6.11 -25.64 14.85
C SER A 305 -4.78 -25.18 15.47
N PHE A 306 -4.83 -24.58 16.66
CA PHE A 306 -3.66 -24.10 17.40
C PHE A 306 -3.62 -24.59 18.84
N MET A 307 -2.42 -24.70 19.40
CA MET A 307 -2.19 -24.94 20.83
C MET A 307 -1.64 -23.69 21.49
N ILE A 308 -2.12 -23.38 22.70
CA ILE A 308 -1.60 -22.29 23.51
C ILE A 308 -0.24 -22.72 24.09
N ASN A 309 0.84 -22.05 23.69
CA ASN A 309 2.19 -22.28 24.24
C ASN A 309 2.41 -21.46 25.52
N ASP A 310 2.08 -20.16 25.47
CA ASP A 310 2.20 -19.22 26.57
C ASP A 310 0.93 -18.37 26.62
N LEU A 311 0.37 -18.17 27.82
CA LEU A 311 -0.72 -17.21 28.06
C LEU A 311 -0.39 -16.44 29.33
N VAL A 312 -0.19 -15.14 29.20
CA VAL A 312 0.20 -14.26 30.29
C VAL A 312 -0.74 -13.06 30.31
N THR A 313 -1.25 -12.73 31.49
CA THR A 313 -2.06 -11.54 31.72
C THR A 313 -1.22 -10.49 32.42
N HIS A 314 -1.15 -9.29 31.84
CA HIS A 314 -0.53 -8.14 32.49
C HIS A 314 -1.61 -7.15 32.90
N VAL A 315 -1.58 -6.75 34.17
CA VAL A 315 -2.37 -5.61 34.65
C VAL A 315 -1.55 -4.37 34.38
N PHE A 316 -2.12 -3.42 33.66
CA PHE A 316 -1.52 -2.11 33.48
C PHE A 316 -2.59 -1.05 33.75
N ASP A 317 -2.18 0.05 34.38
CA ASP A 317 -3.03 1.21 34.56
C ASP A 317 -2.89 2.12 33.33
N LEU A 318 -4.02 2.47 32.73
CA LEU A 318 -4.10 3.48 31.67
C LEU A 318 -3.66 4.83 32.24
N GLY A 319 -2.86 5.60 31.48
CA GLY A 319 -2.40 6.93 31.88
C GLY A 319 -1.03 7.06 32.58
N HIS A 320 -0.26 5.98 32.78
CA HIS A 320 1.10 6.12 33.34
C HIS A 320 2.02 6.89 32.40
N SER A 321 2.28 8.19 32.54
CA SER A 321 3.53 8.78 32.02
C SER A 321 4.60 8.66 33.10
N ASN A 322 5.78 8.11 32.77
CA ASN A 322 6.95 8.07 33.66
C ASN A 322 7.56 9.48 33.85
N GLU A 323 6.75 10.54 33.87
CA GLU A 323 7.19 11.91 34.07
C GLU A 323 6.75 12.35 35.47
N ASP A 324 7.73 12.84 36.23
CA ASP A 324 7.68 13.23 37.64
C ASP A 324 6.50 14.12 38.07
N ASP A 325 6.24 14.07 39.38
CA ASP A 325 5.00 14.23 40.11
C ASP A 325 4.51 15.68 40.41
N SER A 326 3.18 15.82 40.62
CA SER A 326 2.49 16.72 41.59
C SER A 326 2.13 18.21 41.33
N LEU A 327 1.56 18.59 40.17
CA LEU A 327 0.84 19.89 40.03
C LEU A 327 -0.45 19.81 39.18
N GLN A 328 -1.45 20.65 39.48
CA GLN A 328 -2.77 20.68 38.81
C GLN A 328 -2.68 20.95 37.29
N SER A 329 -1.62 21.63 36.83
CA SER A 329 -1.33 21.83 35.40
C SER A 329 -0.82 20.55 34.70
N HIS A 330 -0.31 19.56 35.44
CA HIS A 330 0.10 18.26 34.91
C HIS A 330 -1.07 17.28 34.76
N ARG A 331 -2.15 17.43 35.55
CA ARG A 331 -3.38 16.61 35.41
C ARG A 331 -4.12 16.88 34.11
N ALA A 332 -4.22 18.15 33.73
CA ALA A 332 -4.78 18.54 32.44
C ALA A 332 -3.96 17.93 31.29
N LYS A 333 -2.63 17.95 31.38
CA LYS A 333 -1.73 17.34 30.40
C LYS A 333 -1.85 15.81 30.34
N ALA A 334 -2.02 15.13 31.47
CA ALA A 334 -2.24 13.68 31.49
C ALA A 334 -3.59 13.33 30.83
N GLY A 335 -4.65 14.09 31.13
CA GLY A 335 -5.95 13.96 30.48
C GLY A 335 -5.88 14.20 28.97
N GLU A 336 -5.12 15.21 28.54
CA GLU A 336 -4.88 15.51 27.12
C GLU A 336 -4.11 14.39 26.41
N LYS A 337 -3.05 13.84 27.02
CA LYS A 337 -2.29 12.70 26.46
C LYS A 337 -3.18 11.47 26.27
N GLU A 338 -4.02 11.14 27.25
CA GLU A 338 -4.97 10.03 27.15
C GLU A 338 -6.06 10.31 26.10
N ALA A 339 -6.60 11.53 26.08
CA ALA A 339 -7.57 11.96 25.08
C ALA A 339 -7.00 11.83 23.67
N ASN A 340 -5.76 12.24 23.43
CA ASN A 340 -5.10 12.10 22.14
C ASN A 340 -4.85 10.63 21.76
N CYS A 341 -4.51 9.77 22.73
CA CYS A 341 -4.38 8.32 22.50
C CYS A 341 -5.71 7.71 22.05
N ILE A 342 -6.81 8.02 22.74
CA ILE A 342 -8.14 7.50 22.39
C ILE A 342 -8.64 8.12 21.09
N ARG A 343 -8.44 9.43 20.90
CA ARG A 343 -8.76 10.16 19.66
C ARG A 343 -8.13 9.52 18.46
N ALA A 344 -6.82 9.24 18.51
CA ALA A 344 -6.10 8.62 17.43
C ALA A 344 -6.64 7.22 17.06
N VAL A 345 -7.40 6.59 17.95
CA VAL A 345 -7.99 5.26 17.76
C VAL A 345 -9.43 5.33 17.22
N VAL A 346 -10.27 6.25 17.70
CA VAL A 346 -11.71 6.25 17.38
C VAL A 346 -12.19 7.42 16.51
N GLU A 347 -11.36 8.44 16.26
CA GLU A 347 -11.76 9.64 15.51
C GLU A 347 -12.32 9.32 14.13
N THR A 348 -11.67 8.43 13.37
CA THR A 348 -12.13 8.01 12.03
C THR A 348 -13.53 7.41 12.06
N MET A 349 -13.84 6.57 13.06
CA MET A 349 -15.16 5.98 13.25
C MET A 349 -16.21 7.02 13.65
N LEU A 350 -15.83 7.97 14.52
CA LEU A 350 -16.71 9.05 14.95
C LEU A 350 -17.05 9.97 13.77
N VAL A 351 -16.05 10.42 13.01
CA VAL A 351 -16.25 11.24 11.82
C VAL A 351 -17.11 10.52 10.79
N ALA A 352 -16.89 9.22 10.57
CA ALA A 352 -17.71 8.44 9.65
C ALA A 352 -19.18 8.32 10.06
N HIS A 353 -19.47 8.17 11.36
CA HIS A 353 -20.84 8.04 11.87
C HIS A 353 -21.57 9.38 11.94
N PHE A 354 -20.92 10.38 12.52
CA PHE A 354 -21.55 11.66 12.82
C PHE A 354 -21.45 12.65 11.66
N GLY A 355 -20.42 12.55 10.81
CA GLY A 355 -20.10 13.55 9.78
C GLY A 355 -19.91 14.94 10.39
N ASP A 356 -20.33 15.98 9.67
CA ASP A 356 -20.21 17.39 10.11
C ASP A 356 -21.07 17.74 11.34
N SER A 357 -21.87 16.81 11.86
CA SER A 357 -22.72 17.05 13.03
C SER A 357 -22.01 16.91 14.37
N ILE A 358 -20.74 16.52 14.39
CA ILE A 358 -19.93 16.49 15.61
C ILE A 358 -18.70 17.37 15.44
N ASN A 359 -18.40 18.16 16.48
CA ASN A 359 -17.10 18.80 16.60
C ASN A 359 -16.19 17.86 17.42
N ILE A 360 -15.25 17.20 16.74
CA ILE A 360 -14.33 16.24 17.36
C ILE A 360 -13.40 16.91 18.38
N ASP A 361 -12.98 18.14 18.13
CA ASP A 361 -12.09 18.85 19.06
C ASP A 361 -12.80 19.10 20.39
N ILE A 362 -14.03 19.62 20.35
CA ILE A 362 -14.85 19.82 21.57
C ILE A 362 -15.12 18.50 22.30
N LEU A 363 -15.38 17.41 21.56
CA LEU A 363 -15.57 16.09 22.16
C LEU A 363 -14.34 15.67 22.98
N PHE A 364 -13.14 15.80 22.41
CA PHE A 364 -11.91 15.35 23.07
C PHE A 364 -11.39 16.33 24.12
N GLU A 365 -11.76 17.60 24.07
CA GLU A 365 -11.60 18.54 25.19
C GLU A 365 -12.42 18.09 26.41
N LYS A 366 -13.69 17.72 26.21
CA LYS A 366 -14.53 17.17 27.27
C LYS A 366 -14.03 15.82 27.77
N TYR A 367 -13.55 14.98 26.86
CA TYR A 367 -12.92 13.70 27.22
C TYR A 367 -11.71 13.93 28.12
N ALA A 368 -10.78 14.80 27.71
CA ALA A 368 -9.60 15.17 28.49
C ALA A 368 -10.00 15.72 29.87
N HIS A 369 -11.06 16.53 29.93
CA HIS A 369 -11.62 17.01 31.19
C HIS A 369 -12.08 15.86 32.09
N HIS A 370 -12.91 14.94 31.58
CA HIS A 370 -13.37 13.77 32.35
C HIS A 370 -12.23 12.89 32.85
N VAL A 371 -11.21 12.63 32.01
CA VAL A 371 -10.01 11.91 32.43
C VAL A 371 -9.29 12.65 33.58
N SER A 372 -9.15 13.97 33.49
CA SER A 372 -8.43 14.78 34.49
C SER A 372 -9.12 14.85 35.86
N GLN A 373 -10.43 14.61 35.93
CA GLN A 373 -11.22 14.67 37.16
C GLN A 373 -11.25 13.34 37.93
N HIS A 374 -10.81 12.23 37.32
CA HIS A 374 -11.00 10.90 37.88
C HIS A 374 -9.94 10.49 38.94
N ASP A 375 -10.38 9.81 40.00
CA ASP A 375 -9.56 9.44 41.17
C ASP A 375 -8.37 8.50 40.87
N SER A 376 -8.38 7.77 39.76
CA SER A 376 -7.24 6.94 39.32
C SER A 376 -5.99 7.76 39.00
N CYS A 377 -6.14 9.07 38.78
CA CYS A 377 -5.04 10.04 38.65
C CYS A 377 -4.51 10.56 40.01
N LYS A 378 -5.10 10.14 41.16
CA LYS A 378 -4.80 10.72 42.48
C LYS A 378 -3.72 10.00 43.30
N ASN A 379 -3.40 8.73 43.05
CA ASN A 379 -2.42 7.99 43.84
C ASN A 379 -1.72 6.94 42.98
N LYS A 380 -0.42 7.11 42.70
CA LYS A 380 0.53 6.02 42.33
C LYS A 380 1.94 6.60 42.13
N THR A 381 2.72 6.67 43.21
CA THR A 381 4.17 6.84 43.18
C THR A 381 4.85 5.48 43.05
N CYS A 382 5.95 5.38 42.29
CA CYS A 382 7.08 4.47 42.57
C CYS A 382 8.33 4.83 41.74
N ASP A 383 9.48 4.68 42.41
CA ASP A 383 10.86 4.80 41.93
C ASP A 383 11.18 3.95 40.69
N CYS A 384 11.89 4.53 39.72
CA CYS A 384 13.19 4.08 39.19
C CYS A 384 13.61 4.93 37.97
N LYS A 385 14.89 5.30 37.94
CA LYS A 385 15.53 6.18 36.95
C LYS A 385 15.58 5.57 35.55
N SER A 386 15.32 6.37 34.52
CA SER A 386 15.68 6.05 33.13
C SER A 386 16.33 7.26 32.44
N ASP A 387 17.50 7.02 31.88
CA ASP A 387 18.34 7.97 31.15
C ASP A 387 17.69 8.39 29.81
N ASN A 388 17.63 9.71 29.59
CA ASN A 388 17.20 10.31 28.33
C ASN A 388 18.43 10.68 27.49
N GLU A 389 18.79 9.82 26.53
CA GLU A 389 19.67 10.23 25.43
C GLU A 389 18.84 10.87 24.31
N LYS A 390 19.01 12.18 24.15
CA LYS A 390 18.60 12.92 22.95
C LYS A 390 19.64 12.63 21.86
N SER A 391 19.25 11.92 20.81
CA SER A 391 20.05 11.88 19.58
C SER A 391 19.83 13.19 18.81
N ASN A 392 20.80 14.10 18.92
CA ASN A 392 21.04 15.13 17.93
C ASN A 392 22.09 14.62 16.93
N GLY A 393 21.84 14.87 15.65
CA GLY A 393 22.80 14.67 14.56
C GLY A 393 22.24 13.81 13.44
N ASP A 394 21.96 14.38 12.27
CA ASP A 394 23.03 14.46 11.28
C ASP A 394 22.65 15.24 10.01
N ASP A 395 23.65 16.06 9.64
CA ASP A 395 24.08 16.46 8.30
C ASP A 395 23.30 15.88 7.10
N LYS A 396 22.54 16.76 6.44
CA LYS A 396 22.20 16.59 5.02
C LYS A 396 23.23 17.33 4.17
N ARG A 397 24.23 16.60 3.65
CA ARG A 397 24.80 16.95 2.35
C ARG A 397 23.67 16.88 1.33
N SER A 398 23.14 18.03 0.93
CA SER A 398 22.14 18.14 -0.13
C SER A 398 22.73 17.60 -1.43
N SER A 399 22.21 16.47 -1.92
CA SER A 399 22.49 16.04 -3.30
C SER A 399 21.91 17.08 -4.25
N GLU A 400 22.65 17.44 -5.29
CA GLU A 400 22.27 18.41 -6.33
C GLU A 400 20.88 18.14 -6.97
N TYR A 401 20.36 16.90 -6.88
CA TYR A 401 19.06 16.48 -7.42
C TYR A 401 18.13 15.84 -6.37
N SER A 402 17.90 16.49 -5.23
CA SER A 402 17.04 15.95 -4.16
C SER A 402 15.58 15.68 -4.60
N PHE A 403 15.09 16.36 -5.64
CA PHE A 403 13.73 16.15 -6.17
C PHE A 403 13.51 14.77 -6.78
N VAL A 404 14.56 14.00 -7.10
CA VAL A 404 14.42 12.60 -7.58
C VAL A 404 13.73 11.73 -6.52
N SER A 405 13.89 12.06 -5.23
CA SER A 405 13.16 11.40 -4.15
C SER A 405 11.64 11.64 -4.19
N ALA A 406 11.20 12.69 -4.89
CA ALA A 406 9.79 12.99 -5.13
C ALA A 406 9.21 12.29 -6.38
N LEU A 407 10.03 11.55 -7.13
CA LEU A 407 9.58 10.76 -8.28
C LEU A 407 8.46 9.81 -7.86
N SER A 408 7.24 10.17 -8.24
CA SER A 408 5.99 9.43 -8.05
C SER A 408 4.90 10.22 -8.76
N MET A 409 3.86 9.54 -9.23
CA MET A 409 2.79 10.21 -9.95
C MET A 409 1.91 11.05 -9.01
N SER A 410 1.16 12.00 -9.56
CA SER A 410 0.24 12.87 -8.79
C SER A 410 -0.78 12.03 -8.03
N ARG A 411 -0.89 12.32 -6.72
CA ARG A 411 -1.66 11.54 -5.74
C ARG A 411 -3.17 11.73 -5.87
N GLY A 412 -3.92 10.85 -5.22
CA GLY A 412 -5.37 10.94 -5.09
C GLY A 412 -6.15 10.58 -6.35
N ASP A 413 -7.40 11.04 -6.38
CA ASP A 413 -8.41 10.76 -7.40
C ASP A 413 -9.06 12.03 -7.99
N GLY A 414 -8.49 13.21 -7.70
CA GLY A 414 -8.95 14.49 -8.25
C GLY A 414 -8.56 14.72 -9.72
N ASP A 415 -8.97 15.86 -10.28
CA ASP A 415 -8.84 16.18 -11.71
C ASP A 415 -7.38 16.21 -12.24
N ASN A 416 -6.41 16.52 -11.38
CA ASN A 416 -4.98 16.52 -11.72
C ASN A 416 -4.24 15.23 -11.28
N SER A 417 -4.96 14.25 -10.76
CA SER A 417 -4.36 12.99 -10.30
C SER A 417 -3.93 12.09 -11.45
N TYR A 418 -3.01 11.17 -11.19
CA TYR A 418 -2.65 10.14 -12.17
C TYR A 418 -3.80 9.17 -12.45
N SER A 419 -4.63 8.88 -11.45
CA SER A 419 -5.77 7.98 -11.58
C SER A 419 -6.75 8.45 -12.67
N THR A 420 -6.96 9.76 -12.82
CA THR A 420 -7.87 10.35 -13.82
C THR A 420 -7.19 10.67 -15.16
N ASN A 421 -5.86 10.83 -15.19
CA ASN A 421 -5.11 11.28 -16.37
C ASN A 421 -4.24 10.21 -17.06
N SER A 422 -4.40 8.93 -16.71
CA SER A 422 -3.56 7.82 -17.21
C SER A 422 -4.15 7.03 -18.40
N ILE A 423 -4.91 7.72 -19.27
CA ILE A 423 -5.58 7.10 -20.44
C ILE A 423 -4.56 6.57 -21.46
N LEU A 424 -3.43 7.26 -21.64
CA LEU A 424 -2.38 6.83 -22.57
C LEU A 424 -1.82 5.46 -22.17
N GLN A 425 -1.50 5.30 -20.90
CA GLN A 425 -0.99 4.06 -20.32
C GLN A 425 -2.03 2.94 -20.43
N LYS A 426 -3.32 3.25 -20.23
CA LYS A 426 -4.44 2.31 -20.47
C LYS A 426 -4.53 1.83 -21.92
N ARG A 427 -4.31 2.70 -22.91
CA ARG A 427 -4.27 2.31 -24.33
C ARG A 427 -3.09 1.39 -24.63
N VAL A 428 -1.93 1.67 -24.04
CA VAL A 428 -0.73 0.84 -24.19
C VAL A 428 -0.95 -0.55 -23.61
N LEU A 429 -1.59 -0.67 -22.44
CA LEU A 429 -2.01 -1.96 -21.89
C LEU A 429 -2.88 -2.76 -22.88
N SER A 430 -3.83 -2.11 -23.55
CA SER A 430 -4.66 -2.75 -24.57
C SER A 430 -3.85 -3.26 -25.76
N ARG A 431 -2.90 -2.47 -26.26
CA ARG A 431 -2.02 -2.85 -27.39
C ARG A 431 -1.08 -4.01 -27.05
N THR A 432 -0.58 -4.05 -25.81
CA THR A 432 0.39 -5.05 -25.35
C THR A 432 -0.26 -6.31 -24.77
N LYS A 433 -1.58 -6.30 -24.60
CA LYS A 433 -2.38 -7.42 -24.07
C LYS A 433 -2.05 -8.76 -24.73
N ARG A 434 -1.90 -8.82 -26.06
CA ARG A 434 -1.57 -10.07 -26.77
C ARG A 434 -0.28 -10.69 -26.23
N VAL A 435 0.79 -9.90 -26.14
CA VAL A 435 2.10 -10.34 -25.65
C VAL A 435 2.01 -10.83 -24.21
N LEU A 436 1.25 -10.14 -23.36
CA LEU A 436 1.01 -10.54 -21.96
C LEU A 436 0.29 -11.89 -21.88
N VAL A 437 -0.80 -12.07 -22.63
CA VAL A 437 -1.62 -13.29 -22.64
C VAL A 437 -0.80 -14.49 -23.13
N GLU A 438 -0.09 -14.34 -24.24
CA GLU A 438 0.73 -15.42 -24.81
C GLU A 438 1.83 -15.87 -23.83
N ASN A 439 2.57 -14.92 -23.25
CA ASN A 439 3.62 -15.25 -22.29
C ASN A 439 3.06 -15.84 -20.99
N THR A 440 1.89 -15.39 -20.53
CA THR A 440 1.21 -15.99 -19.37
C THR A 440 0.82 -17.44 -19.66
N LYS A 441 0.26 -17.72 -20.84
CA LYS A 441 -0.11 -19.10 -21.23
C LYS A 441 1.09 -20.01 -21.35
N GLU A 442 2.16 -19.56 -22.00
CA GLU A 442 3.39 -20.34 -22.13
C GLU A 442 4.05 -20.59 -20.77
N MET A 443 4.08 -19.59 -19.88
CA MET A 443 4.60 -19.76 -18.53
C MET A 443 3.86 -20.88 -17.79
N MET A 444 2.53 -20.83 -17.79
CA MET A 444 1.68 -21.83 -17.12
C MET A 444 1.97 -23.25 -17.61
N LYS A 445 2.10 -23.43 -18.93
CA LYS A 445 2.42 -24.72 -19.55
C LYS A 445 3.83 -25.19 -19.17
N ASN A 446 4.82 -24.30 -19.23
CA ASN A 446 6.21 -24.63 -18.95
C ASN A 446 6.49 -24.92 -17.47
N LEU A 447 5.68 -24.36 -16.57
CA LEU A 447 5.75 -24.60 -15.12
C LEU A 447 4.81 -25.72 -14.65
N ASP A 448 4.18 -26.45 -15.58
CA ASP A 448 3.20 -27.52 -15.33
C ASP A 448 2.11 -27.13 -14.31
N PHE A 449 1.48 -25.97 -14.53
CA PHE A 449 0.33 -25.49 -13.74
C PHE A 449 0.61 -25.52 -12.22
N PRO A 450 1.56 -24.70 -11.73
CA PRO A 450 1.97 -24.73 -10.34
C PRO A 450 0.82 -24.34 -9.43
N ARG A 451 0.74 -24.92 -8.22
CA ARG A 451 -0.37 -24.66 -7.27
C ARG A 451 -0.44 -23.21 -6.76
N CYS A 452 0.66 -22.47 -6.83
CA CYS A 452 0.74 -21.09 -6.40
C CYS A 452 1.64 -20.32 -7.37
N ILE A 453 1.26 -19.08 -7.68
CA ILE A 453 1.95 -18.21 -8.63
C ILE A 453 2.10 -16.85 -7.98
N LYS A 454 3.30 -16.29 -8.08
CA LYS A 454 3.58 -14.91 -7.67
C LYS A 454 3.81 -14.03 -8.88
N VAL A 455 3.02 -12.98 -8.99
CA VAL A 455 3.01 -12.01 -10.09
C VAL A 455 3.37 -10.64 -9.53
N ALA A 456 4.30 -9.92 -10.14
CA ALA A 456 4.63 -8.56 -9.73
C ALA A 456 4.37 -7.55 -10.87
N ASP A 457 3.74 -6.41 -10.56
CA ASP A 457 3.67 -5.24 -11.44
C ASP A 457 4.63 -4.17 -10.91
N LEU A 458 5.70 -3.88 -11.67
CA LEU A 458 6.79 -3.00 -11.25
C LEU A 458 6.62 -1.59 -11.82
N GLY A 459 6.39 -0.63 -10.93
CA GLY A 459 5.96 0.73 -11.25
C GLY A 459 4.44 0.80 -11.44
N CYS A 460 3.68 0.33 -10.46
CA CYS A 460 2.22 0.23 -10.53
C CYS A 460 1.50 1.58 -10.47
N SER A 461 2.17 2.64 -9.99
CA SER A 461 1.63 3.98 -9.77
C SER A 461 0.43 4.00 -8.81
N SER A 462 -0.38 5.06 -8.89
CA SER A 462 -1.57 5.36 -8.11
C SER A 462 -2.80 5.40 -9.03
N GLY A 463 -3.43 4.25 -9.30
CA GLY A 463 -4.59 4.20 -10.20
C GLY A 463 -5.06 2.80 -10.61
N GLN A 464 -6.12 2.74 -11.42
CA GLN A 464 -6.77 1.47 -11.81
C GLN A 464 -6.01 0.64 -12.84
N ASN A 465 -5.03 1.23 -13.54
CA ASN A 465 -4.35 0.58 -14.66
C ASN A 465 -3.64 -0.73 -14.25
N THR A 466 -3.03 -0.76 -13.07
CA THR A 466 -2.40 -1.98 -12.55
C THR A 466 -3.40 -3.14 -12.43
N PHE A 467 -4.63 -2.86 -11.97
CA PHE A 467 -5.68 -3.88 -11.86
C PHE A 467 -6.22 -4.36 -13.20
N LEU A 468 -6.07 -3.59 -14.29
CA LEU A 468 -6.40 -4.06 -15.64
C LEU A 468 -5.42 -5.15 -16.08
N ALA A 469 -4.11 -4.93 -15.88
CA ALA A 469 -3.08 -5.91 -16.17
C ALA A 469 -3.23 -7.16 -15.29
N MET A 470 -3.41 -6.98 -13.97
CA MET A 470 -3.61 -8.10 -13.05
C MET A 470 -4.86 -8.91 -13.37
N SER A 471 -5.97 -8.25 -13.71
CA SER A 471 -7.21 -8.94 -14.11
C SER A 471 -6.98 -9.79 -15.36
N GLU A 472 -6.25 -9.26 -16.35
CA GLU A 472 -5.95 -10.00 -17.58
C GLU A 472 -5.11 -11.25 -17.30
N ILE A 473 -4.10 -11.14 -16.44
CA ILE A 473 -3.24 -12.25 -16.03
C ILE A 473 -4.07 -13.32 -15.31
N VAL A 474 -4.84 -12.94 -14.29
CA VAL A 474 -5.67 -13.87 -13.49
C VAL A 474 -6.70 -14.56 -14.39
N ASN A 475 -7.41 -13.81 -15.24
CA ASN A 475 -8.41 -14.36 -16.15
C ASN A 475 -7.78 -15.32 -17.17
N THR A 476 -6.58 -14.99 -17.68
CA THR A 476 -5.84 -15.87 -18.59
C THR A 476 -5.46 -17.18 -17.91
N ILE A 477 -4.95 -17.12 -16.67
CA ILE A 477 -4.59 -18.31 -15.88
C ILE A 477 -5.82 -19.18 -15.63
N ASN A 478 -6.92 -18.59 -15.16
CA ASN A 478 -8.15 -19.32 -14.86
C ASN A 478 -8.75 -19.98 -16.12
N ALA A 479 -8.83 -19.23 -17.23
CA ALA A 479 -9.32 -19.75 -18.50
C ALA A 479 -8.46 -20.92 -19.00
N LEU A 480 -7.14 -20.81 -18.90
CA LEU A 480 -6.23 -21.87 -19.30
C LEU A 480 -6.33 -23.11 -18.40
N CYS A 481 -6.46 -22.92 -17.08
CA CYS A 481 -6.67 -24.04 -16.14
C CYS A 481 -7.96 -24.78 -16.47
N LYS A 482 -9.04 -24.05 -16.79
CA LYS A 482 -10.32 -24.63 -17.21
C LYS A 482 -10.21 -25.40 -18.53
N GLU A 483 -9.53 -24.83 -19.53
CA GLU A 483 -9.27 -25.47 -20.82
C GLU A 483 -8.50 -26.80 -20.67
N TRP A 484 -7.57 -26.85 -19.72
CA TRP A 484 -6.69 -28.01 -19.48
C TRP A 484 -7.17 -28.94 -18.36
N ASN A 485 -8.37 -28.71 -17.82
CA ASN A 485 -8.95 -29.44 -16.69
C ASN A 485 -7.99 -29.51 -15.46
N LYS A 486 -7.33 -28.39 -15.17
CA LYS A 486 -6.44 -28.19 -14.02
C LYS A 486 -7.14 -27.33 -12.97
N ASN A 487 -6.75 -27.51 -11.71
CA ASN A 487 -7.22 -26.64 -10.63
C ASN A 487 -6.55 -25.25 -10.75
N PRO A 488 -7.31 -24.15 -10.63
CA PRO A 488 -6.76 -22.81 -10.56
C PRO A 488 -5.77 -22.66 -9.39
N PRO A 489 -4.64 -21.98 -9.60
CA PRO A 489 -3.64 -21.76 -8.56
C PRO A 489 -4.04 -20.64 -7.61
N GLU A 490 -3.38 -20.58 -6.46
CA GLU A 490 -3.39 -19.40 -5.60
C GLU A 490 -2.46 -18.34 -6.17
N ILE A 491 -2.97 -17.14 -6.44
CA ILE A 491 -2.22 -16.07 -7.10
C ILE A 491 -1.87 -14.99 -6.09
N ASP A 492 -0.58 -14.73 -5.90
CA ASP A 492 -0.03 -13.65 -5.08
C ASP A 492 0.39 -12.50 -6.01
N CYS A 493 -0.40 -11.43 -6.03
CA CYS A 493 -0.21 -10.23 -6.85
C CYS A 493 0.49 -9.14 -6.03
N CYS A 494 1.71 -8.80 -6.40
CA CYS A 494 2.51 -7.74 -5.78
C CYS A 494 2.53 -6.48 -6.64
N LEU A 495 2.13 -5.35 -6.06
CA LEU A 495 2.14 -4.03 -6.67
C LEU A 495 3.36 -3.27 -6.17
N ASN A 496 4.38 -3.09 -7.01
CA ASN A 496 5.60 -2.38 -6.62
C ASN A 496 5.60 -0.96 -7.16
N ASP A 497 6.00 -0.03 -6.31
CA ASP A 497 6.39 1.32 -6.69
C ASP A 497 7.34 1.91 -5.63
N LEU A 498 7.82 3.13 -5.83
CA LEU A 498 8.63 3.84 -4.86
C LEU A 498 7.85 4.11 -3.57
N PRO A 499 8.51 4.20 -2.40
CA PRO A 499 7.84 4.49 -1.12
C PRO A 499 6.98 5.77 -1.11
N SER A 500 7.29 6.71 -2.00
CA SER A 500 6.61 7.99 -2.15
C SER A 500 5.27 7.91 -2.92
N ASN A 501 5.01 6.82 -3.64
CA ASN A 501 3.79 6.53 -4.39
C ASN A 501 2.56 6.46 -3.47
N ASP A 502 1.37 6.83 -3.94
CA ASP A 502 0.13 6.80 -3.15
C ASP A 502 -0.56 5.43 -3.23
N PHE A 503 -0.05 4.49 -2.43
CA PHE A 503 -0.62 3.16 -2.29
C PHE A 503 -2.01 3.17 -1.66
N ASN A 504 -2.31 4.13 -0.78
CA ASN A 504 -3.63 4.25 -0.16
C ASN A 504 -4.72 4.43 -1.24
N THR A 505 -4.48 5.27 -2.26
CA THR A 505 -5.40 5.42 -3.39
C THR A 505 -5.55 4.12 -4.19
N THR A 506 -4.45 3.41 -4.45
CA THR A 506 -4.49 2.09 -5.14
C THR A 506 -5.29 1.06 -4.35
N PHE A 507 -5.17 1.03 -3.02
CA PHE A 507 -5.86 0.08 -2.14
C PHE A 507 -7.38 0.24 -2.12
N LYS A 508 -7.90 1.44 -2.37
CA LYS A 508 -9.35 1.68 -2.54
C LYS A 508 -9.97 0.83 -3.66
N PHE A 509 -9.19 0.46 -4.68
CA PHE A 509 -9.69 -0.31 -5.82
C PHE A 509 -9.68 -1.83 -5.59
N ILE A 510 -8.98 -2.34 -4.56
CA ILE A 510 -8.81 -3.78 -4.32
C ILE A 510 -10.15 -4.48 -4.08
N THR A 511 -11.06 -3.87 -3.30
CA THR A 511 -12.39 -4.44 -3.08
C THR A 511 -13.16 -4.62 -4.39
N SER A 512 -13.07 -3.64 -5.30
CA SER A 512 -13.71 -3.70 -6.61
C SER A 512 -13.06 -4.73 -7.54
N PHE A 513 -11.74 -4.87 -7.45
CA PHE A 513 -10.95 -5.86 -8.18
C PHE A 513 -11.32 -7.28 -7.73
N ASN A 514 -11.32 -7.54 -6.42
CA ASN A 514 -11.67 -8.85 -5.87
C ASN A 514 -13.10 -9.25 -6.23
N LYS A 515 -14.08 -8.34 -6.13
CA LYS A 515 -15.47 -8.59 -6.57
C LYS A 515 -15.61 -8.99 -8.04
N LYS A 516 -14.71 -8.53 -8.91
CA LYS A 516 -14.72 -8.90 -10.34
C LYS A 516 -14.12 -10.29 -10.58
N LEU A 517 -13.23 -10.75 -9.70
CA LEU A 517 -12.51 -12.03 -9.83
C LEU A 517 -13.23 -13.22 -9.18
N THR A 518 -14.23 -13.00 -8.32
CA THR A 518 -14.87 -13.98 -7.42
C THR A 518 -15.72 -15.07 -8.10
N ARG A 519 -15.28 -15.66 -9.21
CA ARG A 519 -15.94 -16.85 -9.78
C ARG A 519 -15.02 -18.07 -9.95
N GLU A 520 -13.69 -17.92 -10.06
CA GLU A 520 -12.84 -19.05 -10.49
C GLU A 520 -11.42 -19.15 -9.84
N GLY A 521 -11.00 -18.30 -8.90
CA GLY A 521 -9.67 -18.46 -8.24
C GLY A 521 -9.40 -17.53 -7.03
N SER A 522 -8.39 -17.87 -6.20
CA SER A 522 -7.97 -17.07 -5.03
C SER A 522 -6.80 -16.14 -5.40
N CYS A 523 -7.03 -14.83 -5.29
CA CYS A 523 -6.04 -13.78 -5.56
C CYS A 523 -5.76 -12.97 -4.28
N PHE A 524 -4.49 -12.80 -3.95
CA PHE A 524 -4.01 -12.05 -2.79
C PHE A 524 -3.22 -10.85 -3.29
N VAL A 525 -3.47 -9.66 -2.76
CA VAL A 525 -2.84 -8.43 -3.23
C VAL A 525 -1.95 -7.84 -2.13
N SER A 526 -0.73 -7.44 -2.49
CA SER A 526 0.21 -6.75 -1.61
C SER A 526 0.87 -5.57 -2.34
N ALA A 527 1.29 -4.54 -1.59
CA ALA A 527 2.16 -3.48 -2.09
C ALA A 527 3.60 -3.70 -1.64
N VAL A 528 4.56 -3.40 -2.51
CA VAL A 528 6.00 -3.50 -2.23
C VAL A 528 6.65 -2.13 -2.45
N PRO A 529 6.80 -1.31 -1.39
CA PRO A 529 7.30 0.06 -1.47
C PRO A 529 8.84 0.11 -1.48
N ASP A 530 9.48 -0.12 -2.62
CA ASP A 530 10.93 0.08 -2.78
C ASP A 530 11.27 0.25 -4.27
N SER A 531 12.47 0.72 -4.60
CA SER A 531 12.91 0.85 -5.98
C SER A 531 13.05 -0.52 -6.62
N PHE A 532 12.50 -0.72 -7.82
CA PHE A 532 12.82 -1.93 -8.61
C PHE A 532 14.28 -1.99 -9.07
N TYR A 533 15.13 -1.01 -8.78
CA TYR A 533 16.58 -1.17 -8.94
C TYR A 533 17.24 -1.90 -7.77
N SER A 534 16.50 -2.18 -6.68
CA SER A 534 16.91 -3.03 -5.57
C SER A 534 16.30 -4.44 -5.67
N ARG A 535 16.71 -5.34 -4.77
CA ARG A 535 16.04 -6.62 -4.55
C ARG A 535 14.74 -6.36 -3.79
N LEU A 536 13.62 -6.75 -4.37
CA LEU A 536 12.26 -6.59 -3.86
C LEU A 536 11.69 -7.87 -3.24
N PHE A 537 12.19 -9.03 -3.68
CA PHE A 537 11.63 -10.32 -3.31
C PHE A 537 12.70 -11.35 -2.90
N PRO A 538 12.31 -12.40 -2.14
CA PRO A 538 13.16 -13.56 -1.94
C PRO A 538 13.54 -14.24 -3.25
N ARG A 539 14.68 -14.93 -3.25
CA ARG A 539 15.21 -15.65 -4.41
C ARG A 539 14.19 -16.68 -4.90
N LYS A 540 14.09 -16.83 -6.23
CA LYS A 540 13.25 -17.85 -6.88
C LYS A 540 11.79 -17.86 -6.39
N SER A 541 11.22 -16.70 -6.07
CA SER A 541 9.84 -16.56 -5.61
C SER A 541 8.88 -16.03 -6.68
N LEU A 542 9.37 -15.27 -7.66
CA LEU A 542 8.56 -14.65 -8.71
C LEU A 542 8.40 -15.55 -9.94
N HIS A 543 7.19 -15.61 -10.47
CA HIS A 543 6.84 -16.40 -11.65
C HIS A 543 6.66 -15.50 -12.89
N LEU A 544 5.94 -14.39 -12.72
CA LEU A 544 5.66 -13.41 -13.76
C LEU A 544 5.97 -12.00 -13.27
N VAL A 545 6.69 -11.23 -14.06
CA VAL A 545 6.88 -9.79 -13.88
C VAL A 545 6.21 -9.05 -15.03
N HIS A 546 5.41 -8.06 -14.69
CA HIS A 546 4.83 -7.11 -15.61
C HIS A 546 5.36 -5.72 -15.27
N SER A 547 5.57 -4.87 -16.27
CA SER A 547 5.96 -3.49 -16.05
C SER A 547 5.60 -2.67 -17.28
N VAL A 548 4.85 -1.58 -17.10
CA VAL A 548 4.45 -0.68 -18.19
C VAL A 548 4.79 0.75 -17.80
N TYR A 549 5.63 1.38 -18.61
CA TYR A 549 5.97 2.79 -18.54
C TYR A 549 6.60 3.22 -17.21
N SER A 550 7.52 2.41 -16.69
CA SER A 550 8.29 2.75 -15.48
C SER A 550 9.81 2.60 -15.66
N ILE A 551 10.29 1.59 -16.40
CA ILE A 551 11.73 1.28 -16.56
C ILE A 551 12.53 2.38 -17.28
N HIS A 552 11.87 3.29 -18.01
CA HIS A 552 12.53 4.43 -18.63
C HIS A 552 12.94 5.52 -17.62
N PHE A 553 12.42 5.49 -16.39
CA PHE A 553 12.89 6.36 -15.31
C PHE A 553 14.19 5.83 -14.71
N LEU A 554 15.21 6.69 -14.68
CA LEU A 554 16.53 6.36 -14.17
C LEU A 554 16.56 6.39 -12.65
N SER A 555 17.50 5.68 -12.04
CA SER A 555 17.70 5.68 -10.58
C SER A 555 18.14 7.05 -10.05
N LYS A 556 18.77 7.86 -10.91
CA LYS A 556 19.15 9.24 -10.66
C LYS A 556 19.36 10.01 -11.96
N VAL A 557 19.42 11.33 -11.86
CA VAL A 557 19.96 12.17 -12.94
C VAL A 557 21.45 11.80 -13.14
N PRO A 558 21.93 11.65 -14.39
CA PRO A 558 23.34 11.39 -14.65
C PRO A 558 24.25 12.48 -14.09
N ASP A 559 25.44 12.09 -13.60
CA ASP A 559 26.43 13.05 -13.11
C ASP A 559 27.13 13.75 -14.30
N GLY A 560 27.60 14.98 -14.08
CA GLY A 560 28.42 15.71 -15.07
C GLY A 560 27.66 16.33 -16.24
N LEU A 561 26.37 16.63 -16.06
CA LEU A 561 25.56 17.36 -17.03
C LEU A 561 25.84 18.87 -16.98
N GLU A 562 25.70 19.57 -18.11
CA GLU A 562 25.84 21.02 -18.14
C GLU A 562 24.60 21.73 -17.56
N ASN A 563 24.80 22.54 -16.52
CA ASN A 563 23.75 23.30 -15.84
C ASN A 563 23.47 24.69 -16.43
N ASN A 564 24.01 25.01 -17.61
CA ASN A 564 23.82 26.32 -18.29
C ASN A 564 22.73 26.27 -19.38
N ARG A 565 22.16 25.09 -19.65
CA ARG A 565 21.17 24.88 -20.72
C ARG A 565 19.76 24.93 -20.17
N MET A 566 18.95 25.80 -20.78
CA MET A 566 17.51 25.98 -20.55
C MET A 566 16.66 24.81 -21.09
N SER A 567 17.11 23.56 -20.91
CA SER A 567 16.35 22.38 -21.29
C SER A 567 16.43 21.33 -20.21
N VAL A 568 15.30 20.66 -20.00
CA VAL A 568 15.13 19.67 -18.93
C VAL A 568 15.62 18.28 -19.34
N TYR A 569 15.92 18.06 -20.63
CA TYR A 569 16.34 16.76 -21.17
C TYR A 569 17.26 16.95 -22.40
N ILE A 570 17.85 15.87 -22.90
CA ILE A 570 18.70 15.89 -24.09
C ILE A 570 17.91 16.31 -25.35
N THR A 571 18.59 17.08 -26.20
CA THR A 571 18.08 17.63 -27.46
C THR A 571 19.14 17.51 -28.56
N SER A 572 18.77 17.77 -29.81
CA SER A 572 19.71 17.78 -30.96
C SER A 572 20.87 18.78 -30.81
N SER A 573 20.73 19.80 -29.96
CA SER A 573 21.80 20.76 -29.67
C SER A 573 22.70 20.34 -28.50
N SER A 574 22.40 19.22 -27.84
CA SER A 574 23.14 18.75 -26.66
C SER A 574 24.50 18.17 -27.02
N PRO A 575 25.53 18.31 -26.15
CA PRO A 575 26.81 17.69 -26.40
C PRO A 575 26.68 16.17 -26.40
N LEU A 576 27.49 15.49 -27.21
CA LEU A 576 27.50 14.03 -27.26
C LEU A 576 27.89 13.41 -25.89
N SER A 577 28.61 14.15 -25.05
CA SER A 577 28.93 13.74 -23.67
C SER A 577 27.68 13.60 -22.80
N GLU A 578 26.69 14.48 -22.92
CA GLU A 578 25.43 14.38 -22.17
C GLU A 578 24.64 13.15 -22.60
N HIS A 579 24.51 12.90 -23.91
CA HIS A 579 23.89 11.67 -24.40
C HIS A 579 24.56 10.42 -23.84
N LYS A 580 25.90 10.40 -23.84
CA LYS A 580 26.68 9.30 -23.26
C LYS A 580 26.44 9.16 -21.76
N ALA A 581 26.30 10.25 -21.01
CA ALA A 581 26.01 10.21 -19.58
C ALA A 581 24.64 9.56 -19.30
N TYR A 582 23.59 10.00 -20.02
CA TYR A 582 22.26 9.39 -19.95
C TYR A 582 22.26 7.91 -20.35
N LEU A 583 22.90 7.57 -21.47
CA LEU A 583 23.01 6.19 -21.92
C LEU A 583 23.75 5.33 -20.88
N ASN A 584 24.89 5.79 -20.35
CA ASN A 584 25.64 5.05 -19.33
C ASN A 584 24.83 4.80 -18.06
N GLN A 585 24.07 5.82 -17.61
CA GLN A 585 23.19 5.69 -16.46
C GLN A 585 22.07 4.68 -16.73
N PHE A 586 21.42 4.74 -17.90
CA PHE A 586 20.42 3.74 -18.32
C PHE A 586 21.00 2.33 -18.39
N GLN A 587 22.19 2.16 -18.99
CA GLN A 587 22.86 0.86 -19.09
C GLN A 587 23.14 0.27 -17.70
N LYS A 588 23.60 1.09 -16.76
CA LYS A 588 23.84 0.69 -15.36
C LYS A 588 22.53 0.29 -14.67
N ASP A 589 21.50 1.10 -14.81
CA ASP A 589 20.20 0.92 -14.16
C ASP A 589 19.49 -0.32 -14.71
N PHE A 590 19.39 -0.45 -16.03
CA PHE A 590 18.72 -1.58 -16.67
C PHE A 590 19.47 -2.90 -16.45
N LYS A 591 20.81 -2.89 -16.47
CA LYS A 591 21.60 -4.08 -16.08
C LYS A 591 21.36 -4.47 -14.63
N THR A 592 21.28 -3.48 -13.72
CA THR A 592 20.99 -3.72 -12.31
C THR A 592 19.59 -4.30 -12.14
N PHE A 593 18.58 -3.74 -12.81
CA PHE A 593 17.22 -4.25 -12.86
C PHE A 593 17.19 -5.72 -13.29
N LEU A 594 17.78 -6.05 -14.45
CA LEU A 594 17.82 -7.43 -14.94
C LEU A 594 18.49 -8.36 -13.93
N ARG A 595 19.64 -7.98 -13.35
CA ARG A 595 20.31 -8.79 -12.34
C ARG A 595 19.43 -9.06 -11.13
N MET A 596 18.79 -8.04 -10.55
CA MET A 596 17.92 -8.23 -9.37
C MET A 596 16.73 -9.13 -9.69
N ARG A 597 16.06 -8.91 -10.83
CA ARG A 597 14.95 -9.78 -11.27
C ARG A 597 15.40 -11.21 -11.53
N SER A 598 16.62 -11.41 -12.03
CA SER A 598 17.15 -12.74 -12.32
C SER A 598 17.34 -13.61 -11.06
N GLU A 599 17.63 -12.97 -9.92
CA GLU A 599 17.78 -13.64 -8.63
C GLU A 599 16.42 -14.01 -8.02
N GLU A 600 15.43 -13.15 -8.22
CA GLU A 600 14.08 -13.28 -7.65
C GLU A 600 13.19 -14.25 -8.43
N MET A 601 13.42 -14.40 -9.74
CA MET A 601 12.55 -15.18 -10.60
C MET A 601 12.91 -16.67 -10.62
N VAL A 602 11.88 -17.51 -10.70
CA VAL A 602 12.02 -18.94 -10.98
C VAL A 602 12.56 -19.17 -12.40
N SER A 603 13.21 -20.31 -12.61
CA SER A 603 13.58 -20.74 -13.97
C SER A 603 12.33 -20.89 -14.84
N SER A 604 12.41 -20.50 -16.11
CA SER A 604 11.27 -20.43 -17.04
C SER A 604 10.20 -19.39 -16.72
N GLY A 605 10.35 -18.63 -15.63
CA GLY A 605 9.52 -17.46 -15.35
C GLY A 605 9.57 -16.42 -16.48
N ARG A 606 8.55 -15.56 -16.54
CA ARG A 606 8.37 -14.59 -17.63
C ARG A 606 8.46 -13.15 -17.14
N MET A 607 9.04 -12.26 -17.94
CA MET A 607 8.85 -10.82 -17.77
C MET A 607 8.23 -10.23 -19.03
N VAL A 608 7.26 -9.33 -18.88
CA VAL A 608 6.67 -8.56 -19.98
C VAL A 608 6.84 -7.09 -19.63
N LEU A 609 7.76 -6.43 -20.35
CA LEU A 609 8.20 -5.07 -20.09
C LEU A 609 7.76 -4.16 -21.23
N THR A 610 7.11 -3.04 -20.92
CA THR A 610 6.78 -2.00 -21.90
C THR A 610 7.40 -0.69 -21.46
N LEU A 611 8.27 -0.11 -22.27
CA LEU A 611 8.94 1.15 -21.98
C LEU A 611 8.72 2.16 -23.10
N ILE A 612 8.90 3.43 -22.77
CA ILE A 612 8.97 4.48 -23.78
C ILE A 612 10.39 4.40 -24.35
N GLY A 613 10.48 4.24 -25.66
CA GLY A 613 11.74 4.25 -26.39
C GLY A 613 11.69 5.22 -27.56
N ARG A 614 12.72 5.15 -28.39
CA ARG A 614 12.83 5.97 -29.61
C ARG A 614 13.07 5.10 -30.84
N LYS A 615 12.62 5.58 -31.99
CA LYS A 615 13.02 5.00 -33.29
C LYS A 615 14.52 5.19 -33.47
N THR A 616 15.18 4.17 -34.00
CA THR A 616 16.56 4.24 -34.44
C THR A 616 16.63 5.20 -35.63
N LEU A 617 17.31 6.33 -35.43
CA LEU A 617 17.59 7.34 -36.44
C LEU A 617 19.12 7.54 -36.50
N ASP A 618 19.60 8.14 -37.59
CA ASP A 618 21.04 8.40 -37.79
C ASP A 618 21.63 9.28 -36.67
N ASP A 619 20.83 10.16 -36.08
CA ASP A 619 21.19 10.99 -34.94
C ASP A 619 20.51 10.51 -33.64
N PRO A 620 21.26 9.99 -32.64
CA PRO A 620 20.71 9.55 -31.36
C PRO A 620 20.17 10.70 -30.49
N LEU A 621 20.57 11.94 -30.76
CA LEU A 621 20.11 13.15 -30.06
C LEU A 621 18.82 13.73 -30.65
N TYR A 622 18.41 13.28 -31.84
CA TYR A 622 17.21 13.80 -32.48
C TYR A 622 15.96 13.47 -31.65
N ARG A 623 15.19 14.50 -31.31
CA ARG A 623 13.85 14.42 -30.75
C ARG A 623 12.95 15.32 -31.57
N ASP A 624 11.77 14.81 -31.93
CA ASP A 624 10.83 15.59 -32.71
C ASP A 624 10.31 16.82 -31.94
N CYS A 625 9.73 17.77 -32.67
CA CYS A 625 9.22 19.01 -32.10
C CYS A 625 8.04 18.81 -31.16
N CYS A 626 7.35 17.67 -31.19
CA CYS A 626 6.24 17.34 -30.30
C CYS A 626 6.66 16.46 -29.12
N HIS A 627 7.95 16.21 -28.92
CA HIS A 627 8.45 15.42 -27.81
C HIS A 627 8.14 16.12 -26.48
N PHE A 628 7.57 15.37 -25.53
CA PHE A 628 7.00 15.92 -24.30
C PHE A 628 8.03 16.70 -23.45
N TRP A 629 9.28 16.25 -23.35
CA TRP A 629 10.32 17.02 -22.65
C TRP A 629 10.81 18.26 -23.42
N THR A 630 10.70 18.24 -24.75
CA THR A 630 11.00 19.42 -25.59
C THR A 630 9.95 20.50 -25.36
N LEU A 631 8.66 20.13 -25.38
CA LEU A 631 7.54 21.05 -25.11
C LEU A 631 7.56 21.58 -23.68
N LEU A 632 7.94 20.75 -22.69
CA LEU A 632 8.10 21.17 -21.30
C LEU A 632 9.25 22.17 -21.16
N SER A 633 10.39 21.92 -21.80
CA SER A 633 11.53 22.85 -21.82
C SER A 633 11.11 24.21 -22.39
N GLN A 634 10.42 24.23 -23.53
CA GLN A 634 9.95 25.47 -24.16
C GLN A 634 8.95 26.24 -23.28
N SER A 635 8.05 25.52 -22.60
CA SER A 635 7.06 26.13 -21.69
C SER A 635 7.73 26.78 -20.47
N LEU A 636 8.79 26.16 -19.93
CA LEU A 636 9.63 26.74 -18.88
C LEU A 636 10.44 27.93 -19.39
N GLN A 637 10.93 27.88 -20.62
CA GLN A 637 11.62 29.02 -21.24
C GLN A 637 10.72 30.25 -21.36
N ASP A 638 9.46 30.06 -21.74
CA ASP A 638 8.47 31.15 -21.79
C ASP A 638 8.31 31.81 -20.41
N LEU A 639 8.26 31.02 -19.32
CA LEU A 639 8.19 31.55 -17.95
C LEU A 639 9.45 32.30 -17.52
N VAL A 640 10.62 31.92 -18.03
CA VAL A 640 11.88 32.64 -17.79
C VAL A 640 11.88 33.98 -18.52
N LEU A 641 11.42 34.00 -19.78
CA LEU A 641 11.29 35.24 -20.56
C LEU A 641 10.31 36.23 -19.94
N GLU A 642 9.26 35.71 -19.30
CA GLU A 642 8.28 36.50 -18.54
C GLU A 642 8.77 36.94 -17.16
N GLY A 643 9.96 36.51 -16.75
CA GLY A 643 10.53 36.83 -15.43
C GLY A 643 9.85 36.11 -14.27
N VAL A 644 9.04 35.09 -14.53
CA VAL A 644 8.31 34.31 -13.50
C VAL A 644 9.23 33.33 -12.80
N VAL A 645 10.13 32.68 -13.54
CA VAL A 645 11.05 31.67 -13.02
C VAL A 645 12.49 32.04 -13.40
N SER A 646 13.46 31.74 -12.54
CA SER A 646 14.87 32.00 -12.86
C SER A 646 15.43 31.00 -13.89
N ALA A 647 16.26 31.51 -14.81
CA ALA A 647 16.95 30.68 -15.80
C ALA A 647 17.83 29.61 -15.16
N SER A 648 18.45 29.91 -14.01
CA SER A 648 19.29 28.97 -13.25
C SER A 648 18.51 27.81 -12.64
N LYS A 649 17.27 28.05 -12.16
CA LYS A 649 16.40 26.98 -11.65
C LYS A 649 15.93 26.06 -12.77
N VAL A 650 15.59 26.60 -13.93
CA VAL A 650 15.25 25.78 -15.10
C VAL A 650 16.45 24.97 -15.57
N SER A 651 17.64 25.57 -15.60
CA SER A 651 18.84 24.91 -16.12
C SER A 651 19.40 23.82 -15.21
N SER A 652 19.08 23.86 -13.91
CA SER A 652 19.42 22.81 -12.92
C SER A 652 18.38 21.69 -12.85
N PHE A 653 17.19 21.86 -13.42
CA PHE A 653 16.18 20.81 -13.46
C PHE A 653 16.45 19.87 -14.65
N LYS A 654 16.88 18.63 -14.36
CA LYS A 654 17.15 17.59 -15.36
C LYS A 654 16.27 16.37 -15.11
N MET A 655 15.66 15.85 -16.16
CA MET A 655 14.73 14.73 -16.08
C MET A 655 15.49 13.41 -15.93
N PRO A 656 15.28 12.60 -14.86
CA PRO A 656 15.88 11.28 -14.71
C PRO A 656 15.15 10.26 -15.61
N PHE A 657 15.28 10.43 -16.92
CA PHE A 657 14.56 9.66 -17.93
C PHE A 657 15.51 9.25 -19.05
N TYR A 658 15.30 8.08 -19.64
CA TYR A 658 15.94 7.71 -20.89
C TYR A 658 14.99 6.90 -21.77
N ASP A 659 14.87 7.29 -23.03
CA ASP A 659 14.09 6.62 -24.07
C ASP A 659 15.00 5.79 -24.98
N PRO A 660 15.34 4.53 -24.62
CA PRO A 660 16.33 3.74 -25.37
C PRO A 660 15.85 3.33 -26.76
N SER A 661 16.78 2.97 -27.64
CA SER A 661 16.47 2.28 -28.89
C SER A 661 16.24 0.78 -28.67
N ILE A 662 15.64 0.11 -29.67
CA ILE A 662 15.44 -1.34 -29.63
C ILE A 662 16.78 -2.11 -29.60
N GLU A 663 17.82 -1.59 -30.27
CA GLU A 663 19.15 -2.17 -30.28
C GLU A 663 19.82 -2.02 -28.91
N GLU A 664 19.74 -0.84 -28.29
CA GLU A 664 20.30 -0.59 -26.95
C GLU A 664 19.73 -1.56 -25.91
N VAL A 665 18.41 -1.77 -25.91
CA VAL A 665 17.72 -2.71 -25.01
C VAL A 665 18.14 -4.15 -25.31
N THR A 666 18.14 -4.53 -26.59
CA THR A 666 18.47 -5.89 -27.02
C THR A 666 19.91 -6.27 -26.66
N ASP A 667 20.85 -5.37 -26.90
CA ASP A 667 22.26 -5.58 -26.59
C ASP A 667 22.51 -5.68 -25.09
N LEU A 668 21.82 -4.87 -24.28
CA LEU A 668 21.92 -4.96 -22.83
C LEU A 668 21.40 -6.28 -22.28
N ILE A 669 20.26 -6.76 -22.77
CA ILE A 669 19.69 -8.06 -22.35
C ILE A 669 20.65 -9.21 -22.72
N ARG A 670 21.22 -9.16 -23.93
CA ARG A 670 22.20 -10.17 -24.37
C ARG A 670 23.48 -10.13 -23.55
N LYS A 671 24.02 -8.95 -23.26
CA LYS A 671 25.26 -8.74 -22.49
C LYS A 671 25.10 -9.11 -21.01
N GLU A 672 23.95 -8.85 -20.39
CA GLU A 672 23.69 -9.25 -19.01
C GLU A 672 23.50 -10.77 -18.90
N GLY A 673 22.76 -11.37 -19.84
CA GLY A 673 22.79 -12.81 -20.10
C GLY A 673 21.82 -13.66 -19.29
N SER A 674 21.14 -13.15 -18.26
CA SER A 674 20.24 -13.93 -17.39
C SER A 674 18.91 -14.30 -18.04
N PHE A 675 18.52 -13.57 -19.08
CA PHE A 675 17.23 -13.73 -19.77
C PHE A 675 17.40 -14.04 -21.26
N LYS A 676 16.44 -14.78 -21.81
CA LYS A 676 16.25 -14.98 -23.25
C LYS A 676 15.09 -14.10 -23.71
N ILE A 677 15.26 -13.40 -24.84
CA ILE A 677 14.16 -12.65 -25.47
C ILE A 677 13.20 -13.64 -26.12
N ASN A 678 11.92 -13.59 -25.75
CA ASN A 678 10.83 -14.38 -26.33
C ASN A 678 10.13 -13.63 -27.46
N ASN A 679 9.78 -12.37 -27.20
CA ASN A 679 9.13 -11.49 -28.15
C ASN A 679 9.67 -10.06 -27.97
N LEU A 680 9.72 -9.30 -29.05
CA LEU A 680 10.18 -7.93 -29.08
C LEU A 680 9.37 -7.17 -30.15
N GLU A 681 8.55 -6.22 -29.71
CA GLU A 681 7.67 -5.45 -30.58
C GLU A 681 7.85 -3.95 -30.36
N THR A 682 7.68 -3.17 -31.43
CA THR A 682 7.68 -1.71 -31.39
C THR A 682 6.33 -1.21 -31.87
N HIS A 683 5.66 -0.41 -31.05
CA HIS A 683 4.37 0.19 -31.37
C HIS A 683 4.50 1.69 -31.52
N GLY A 684 3.77 2.29 -32.46
CA GLY A 684 3.74 3.73 -32.63
C GLY A 684 3.22 4.43 -31.37
N PHE A 685 3.92 5.46 -30.91
CA PHE A 685 3.50 6.26 -29.77
C PHE A 685 2.49 7.31 -30.22
N ASP A 686 1.26 7.21 -29.73
CA ASP A 686 0.21 8.17 -30.09
C ASP A 686 -0.15 9.03 -28.88
N LEU A 687 0.50 10.19 -28.80
CA LEU A 687 0.20 11.25 -27.84
C LEU A 687 -1.24 11.72 -28.05
N GLY A 688 -2.12 11.50 -27.07
CA GLY A 688 -3.42 12.18 -26.94
C GLY A 688 -4.49 12.02 -28.03
N HIS A 689 -4.18 11.54 -29.24
CA HIS A 689 -5.19 11.46 -30.31
C HIS A 689 -6.09 10.24 -30.11
N SER A 690 -7.38 10.43 -29.88
CA SER A 690 -8.36 9.42 -30.29
C SER A 690 -8.43 9.48 -31.81
N VAL A 691 -8.30 8.32 -32.46
CA VAL A 691 -8.35 8.18 -33.92
C VAL A 691 -9.72 8.64 -34.49
N GLU A 692 -10.71 8.87 -33.64
CA GLU A 692 -12.08 9.19 -34.04
C GLU A 692 -12.40 10.67 -34.29
N ASP A 693 -11.54 11.65 -33.96
CA ASP A 693 -11.96 13.07 -33.91
C ASP A 693 -10.94 14.07 -34.51
N CYS A 694 -10.70 14.04 -35.84
CA CYS A 694 -9.79 14.99 -36.49
C CYS A 694 -10.42 15.69 -37.71
N SER A 695 -11.29 16.68 -37.48
CA SER A 695 -11.68 17.62 -38.53
C SER A 695 -11.93 19.08 -38.09
N LEU A 696 -11.76 19.45 -36.81
CA LEU A 696 -12.03 20.82 -36.34
C LEU A 696 -10.95 21.37 -35.37
N GLN A 697 -10.60 22.65 -35.54
CA GLN A 697 -9.61 23.41 -34.75
C GLN A 697 -9.90 23.42 -33.24
N SER A 698 -11.19 23.32 -32.85
CA SER A 698 -11.65 23.19 -31.46
C SER A 698 -11.21 21.90 -30.77
N HIS A 699 -10.85 20.84 -31.52
CA HIS A 699 -10.38 19.57 -30.97
C HIS A 699 -8.89 19.59 -30.62
N GLY A 700 -8.07 20.42 -31.30
CA GLY A 700 -6.64 20.56 -31.02
C GLY A 700 -6.35 21.14 -29.63
N VAL A 701 -7.19 22.08 -29.17
CA VAL A 701 -7.11 22.67 -27.82
C VAL A 701 -7.41 21.62 -26.75
N LYS A 702 -8.48 20.84 -26.92
CA LYS A 702 -8.86 19.78 -25.97
C LYS A 702 -7.81 18.66 -25.92
N ALA A 703 -7.24 18.28 -27.07
CA ALA A 703 -6.15 17.31 -27.12
C ALA A 703 -4.90 17.81 -26.38
N GLY A 704 -4.55 19.09 -26.56
CA GLY A 704 -3.45 19.73 -25.83
C GLY A 704 -3.67 19.75 -24.32
N GLN A 705 -4.89 20.06 -23.87
CA GLN A 705 -5.24 20.02 -22.44
C GLN A 705 -5.14 18.60 -21.84
N LYS A 706 -5.62 17.58 -22.56
CA LYS A 706 -5.52 16.17 -22.12
C LYS A 706 -4.06 15.73 -22.00
N GLU A 707 -3.24 16.09 -22.98
CA GLU A 707 -1.80 15.79 -22.96
C GLU A 707 -1.09 16.53 -21.81
N ALA A 708 -1.39 17.82 -21.63
CA ALA A 708 -0.87 18.60 -20.51
C ALA A 708 -1.24 17.98 -19.16
N SER A 709 -2.48 17.52 -19.01
CA SER A 709 -2.94 16.88 -17.76
C SER A 709 -2.24 15.54 -17.52
N CYS A 710 -1.97 14.76 -18.59
CA CYS A 710 -1.18 13.53 -18.52
C CYS A 710 0.26 13.81 -18.06
N ILE A 711 0.96 14.76 -18.69
CA ILE A 711 2.35 15.09 -18.35
C ILE A 711 2.44 15.79 -16.98
N ARG A 712 1.44 16.60 -16.62
CA ARG A 712 1.30 17.16 -15.27
C ARG A 712 1.22 16.06 -14.24
N ALA A 713 0.34 15.09 -14.42
CA ALA A 713 0.18 13.97 -13.50
C ALA A 713 1.46 13.13 -13.34
N VAL A 714 2.40 13.18 -14.31
CA VAL A 714 3.70 12.51 -14.24
C VAL A 714 4.79 13.36 -13.58
N THR A 715 4.77 14.68 -13.77
CA THR A 715 5.92 15.55 -13.46
C THR A 715 5.68 16.59 -12.37
N GLU A 716 4.43 16.90 -12.01
CA GLU A 716 4.07 17.94 -11.06
C GLU A 716 4.82 17.81 -9.73
N ARG A 717 4.94 16.59 -9.19
CA ARG A 717 5.64 16.37 -7.92
C ARG A 717 7.13 16.70 -7.98
N MET A 718 7.80 16.35 -9.08
CA MET A 718 9.22 16.68 -9.28
C MET A 718 9.40 18.18 -9.50
N LEU A 719 8.49 18.81 -10.25
CA LEU A 719 8.51 20.25 -10.49
C LEU A 719 8.31 21.02 -9.17
N VAL A 720 7.29 20.69 -8.39
CA VAL A 720 7.04 21.33 -7.08
C VAL A 720 8.20 21.10 -6.12
N ALA A 721 8.79 19.91 -6.09
CA ALA A 721 9.94 19.63 -5.21
C ALA A 721 11.21 20.42 -5.58
N HIS A 722 11.39 20.77 -6.86
CA HIS A 722 12.57 21.51 -7.34
C HIS A 722 12.36 23.03 -7.32
N PHE A 723 11.23 23.50 -7.84
CA PHE A 723 10.94 24.92 -7.99
C PHE A 723 10.26 25.52 -6.76
N GLY A 724 9.59 24.72 -5.92
CA GLY A 724 8.85 25.22 -4.76
C GLY A 724 7.77 26.23 -5.19
N ASP A 725 7.62 27.28 -4.40
CA ASP A 725 6.64 28.35 -4.64
C ASP A 725 7.04 29.30 -5.80
N ASP A 726 8.25 29.15 -6.37
CA ASP A 726 8.69 29.99 -7.48
C ASP A 726 7.99 29.69 -8.80
N ILE A 727 7.28 28.55 -8.91
CA ILE A 727 6.55 28.19 -10.13
C ILE A 727 5.05 28.07 -9.88
N ASN A 728 4.27 28.77 -10.71
CA ASN A 728 2.85 28.48 -10.84
C ASN A 728 2.67 27.30 -11.81
N ILE A 729 2.36 26.12 -11.25
CA ILE A 729 2.17 24.88 -12.02
C ILE A 729 1.02 25.00 -13.03
N ASP A 730 -0.07 25.67 -12.68
CA ASP A 730 -1.20 25.85 -13.60
C ASP A 730 -0.79 26.71 -14.81
N THR A 731 -0.04 27.80 -14.57
CA THR A 731 0.50 28.63 -15.65
C THR A 731 1.43 27.83 -16.56
N LEU A 732 2.32 27.01 -16.00
CA LEU A 732 3.22 26.15 -16.77
C LEU A 732 2.43 25.20 -17.69
N PHE A 733 1.45 24.48 -17.14
CA PHE A 733 0.71 23.47 -17.92
C PHE A 733 -0.31 24.08 -18.89
N ASN A 734 -0.77 25.31 -18.66
CA ASN A 734 -1.53 26.06 -19.66
C ASN A 734 -0.67 26.41 -20.89
N LYS A 735 0.59 26.85 -20.67
CA LYS A 735 1.54 27.08 -21.76
C LYS A 735 1.90 25.78 -22.48
N TYR A 736 2.13 24.71 -21.71
CA TYR A 736 2.37 23.38 -22.27
C TYR A 736 1.21 22.90 -23.15
N ALA A 737 -0.03 23.04 -22.69
CA ALA A 737 -1.21 22.68 -23.46
C ALA A 737 -1.28 23.45 -24.79
N LEU A 738 -1.00 24.76 -24.77
CA LEU A 738 -0.96 25.59 -25.97
C LEU A 738 0.11 25.11 -26.96
N ARG A 739 1.32 24.80 -26.47
CA ARG A 739 2.41 24.25 -27.29
C ARG A 739 2.02 22.92 -27.92
N VAL A 740 1.43 22.00 -27.16
CA VAL A 740 0.93 20.72 -27.71
C VAL A 740 -0.09 20.96 -28.82
N SER A 741 -1.05 21.87 -28.62
CA SER A 741 -2.06 22.19 -29.64
C SER A 741 -1.46 22.75 -30.93
N GLN A 742 -0.39 23.52 -30.85
CA GLN A 742 0.35 24.03 -32.02
C GLN A 742 1.06 22.92 -32.81
N HIS A 743 1.42 21.83 -32.13
CA HIS A 743 2.12 20.69 -32.71
C HIS A 743 1.20 19.49 -33.00
N ALA A 744 -0.12 19.65 -32.90
CA ALA A 744 -1.10 18.57 -33.10
C ALA A 744 -1.07 17.92 -34.50
N SER A 745 -0.52 18.61 -35.51
CA SER A 745 -0.37 18.11 -36.88
C SER A 745 0.98 17.44 -37.15
N CYS A 746 1.85 17.31 -36.14
CA CYS A 746 3.17 16.70 -36.30
C CYS A 746 3.04 15.21 -36.70
N ARG A 747 3.51 14.87 -37.90
CA ARG A 747 3.46 13.51 -38.46
C ARG A 747 4.70 12.68 -38.13
N ILE A 748 5.82 13.32 -37.80
CA ILE A 748 7.08 12.66 -37.49
C ILE A 748 7.14 12.45 -35.98
N LYS A 749 6.75 11.25 -35.54
CA LYS A 749 6.85 10.82 -34.14
C LYS A 749 8.05 9.89 -33.96
N THR A 750 8.98 10.31 -33.11
CA THR A 750 10.24 9.64 -32.74
C THR A 750 10.05 8.68 -31.58
N SER A 751 9.18 9.03 -30.63
CA SER A 751 8.84 8.15 -29.52
C SER A 751 8.07 6.91 -29.99
N VAL A 752 8.34 5.79 -29.34
CA VAL A 752 7.68 4.49 -29.56
C VAL A 752 7.45 3.79 -28.23
N SER A 753 6.50 2.86 -28.20
CA SER A 753 6.41 1.90 -27.10
C SER A 753 7.22 0.66 -27.48
N LEU A 754 8.28 0.34 -26.74
CA LEU A 754 9.02 -0.90 -26.90
C LEU A 754 8.46 -1.94 -25.94
N VAL A 755 8.08 -3.09 -26.47
CA VAL A 755 7.49 -4.21 -25.71
C VAL A 755 8.45 -5.38 -25.79
N VAL A 756 8.95 -5.83 -24.64
CA VAL A 756 9.92 -6.92 -24.55
C VAL A 756 9.35 -8.01 -23.65
N ALA A 757 9.24 -9.22 -24.19
CA ALA A 757 8.95 -10.41 -23.41
C ALA A 757 10.23 -11.22 -23.19
N LEU A 758 10.51 -11.59 -21.94
CA LEU A 758 11.73 -12.25 -21.50
C LEU A 758 11.41 -13.56 -20.79
N ILE A 759 12.30 -14.54 -20.94
CA ILE A 759 12.29 -15.83 -20.25
C ILE A 759 13.51 -15.91 -19.35
N ARG A 760 13.30 -16.23 -18.07
CA ARG A 760 14.40 -16.51 -17.15
C ARG A 760 15.09 -17.81 -17.56
N LYS A 761 16.37 -17.74 -17.90
CA LYS A 761 17.18 -18.94 -18.21
C LYS A 761 17.39 -19.77 -16.94
N SER A 762 17.46 -21.09 -17.11
CA SER A 762 18.03 -21.95 -16.06
C SER A 762 19.51 -21.64 -15.94
N LEU A 763 20.00 -21.38 -14.74
CA LEU A 763 21.44 -21.44 -14.48
C LEU A 763 21.83 -22.92 -14.60
N LEU A 764 22.38 -23.32 -15.73
CA LEU A 764 23.31 -24.45 -15.72
C LEU A 764 24.40 -24.02 -14.75
N LEU A 765 24.48 -24.68 -13.59
CA LEU A 765 25.66 -24.64 -12.77
C LEU A 765 26.81 -25.02 -13.71
N CYS A 766 27.70 -24.07 -14.01
CA CYS A 766 29.04 -24.43 -14.43
C CYS A 766 29.59 -25.25 -13.27
N ILE A 767 29.51 -26.56 -13.39
CA ILE A 767 30.38 -27.47 -12.67
C ILE A 767 31.73 -27.22 -13.34
N ASP A 768 32.55 -26.37 -12.74
CA ASP A 768 33.96 -26.31 -13.08
C ASP A 768 34.56 -27.64 -12.60
N ASP A 769 34.99 -28.47 -13.56
CA ASP A 769 35.78 -29.68 -13.36
C ASP A 769 37.14 -29.38 -12.68
#